data_AF-E8LCN5-F1
#
_entry.id   AF-E8LCN5-F1
#
_cell.length_a   1.000
_cell.length_b   1.000
_cell.length_c   1.000
_cell.angle_alpha   90.00
_cell.angle_beta   90.00
_cell.angle_gamma   90.00
#
_symmetry.space_group_name_H-M   'P 1'
#
loop_
_entity.id
_entity.type
_entity.pdbx_description
1 polymer ?
#
loop_
_entity_poly.entity_id
_entity_poly.type
_entity_poly.pdbx_seq_one_letter_code
_entity_poly.pdbx_strand_id
1 'polypeptide(L)'
;MYILYNILILIVLVIFIVPYYTYRLFTEKGFALRFKQSLGCVDEEDIAKVAGKDCVWIHGASVGEIVATSPLVKQIRKEMPERPVLVSAFTVGGYNMAKQIIPEADAIIYFPLDLPFVAESLVKRIHPGVFMPVETELWPNFLRAIRERHIPVMMVNGRISEKSVKNYKYLYGIWDDMLNTVTRFCMQSSIDADYIAHLGADRSKIFVTGNTKFDQTYAEVTPEDLAKYRFELGLKEDYPIIVAGSTHPGEEKVLFESFKCIRKKYPHARLIIAPRKTARADEIAKLASHYGYETGFRSKMLEESGERKEYHLLIIDTIGELGRIYAVGDVVFVGGSFSNTGGHNVLEPAAHAKPILVGPSMQNFKDSYALLSKVKACKMVNNNDELTKEMLDILGNDERRTQMGAASLQVIKENRGADVRSIHYLKELLDLTAVPAREYKSYPINTRNLTDEGGGRLRHGDAIIQYVMQVAYGPETPFFGWLLLAVLRGMSYLYEFGVCCKLSMYNCGLLHREKLNCCVISIGNITVGGTGKTPTAQKMAAIIKSMGYRVVILNRGYRSHWGKELGVVSDGNKIFMTAYEAGDEAYLMAKTLPGIPVIIGKNRAVTGRYAVEKLNAEVIIMDDGYQHWQLERDLDVVLVDTLNMFGNGCVLPRGTLREPLENLSRGDLFLLTKTDQSSKLSRIQLRHTIAKYNDKAPIVESIHHPKNFVEIADWYKGISENIKDLEELRGKDVMVFSAIGNPSSFEQTLSSIGLNIMEAVRYPDHHDYGMLEMQYINERASSLKAVAMVTTAKDAVKIPTEFIYSAREIPLYILNMDICITEGMDKFKEYIDHAIKKELDKK
;
A
#
# COMPACT_ATOMS: atom_id res chain seq x y z
N MET A 1 -8.86 16.00 15.77
CA MET A 1 -9.95 15.04 15.50
C MET A 1 -9.54 13.59 15.74
N TYR A 2 -8.40 13.14 15.24
CA TYR A 2 -7.93 11.75 15.42
C TYR A 2 -7.84 11.28 16.89
N ILE A 3 -7.32 12.12 17.79
CA ILE A 3 -7.28 11.84 19.23
C ILE A 3 -8.69 11.65 19.81
N LEU A 4 -9.64 12.50 19.39
CA LEU A 4 -11.03 12.41 19.83
C LEU A 4 -11.70 11.12 19.34
N TYR A 5 -11.43 10.71 18.10
CA TYR A 5 -11.87 9.41 17.58
C TYR A 5 -11.32 8.25 18.42
N ASN A 6 -10.02 8.28 18.75
CA ASN A 6 -9.40 7.22 19.57
C ASN A 6 -9.93 7.19 21.01
N ILE A 7 -10.20 8.33 21.63
CA ILE A 7 -10.84 8.37 22.95
C ILE A 7 -12.25 7.79 22.85
N LEU A 8 -13.03 8.18 21.84
CA LEU A 8 -14.40 7.70 21.65
C LEU A 8 -14.45 6.18 21.40
N ILE A 9 -13.60 5.66 20.52
CA ILE A 9 -13.58 4.22 20.22
C ILE A 9 -13.13 3.40 21.43
N LEU A 10 -12.21 3.91 22.27
CA LEU A 10 -11.84 3.25 23.52
C LEU A 10 -12.99 3.24 24.53
N ILE A 11 -13.73 4.34 24.67
CA ILE A 11 -14.93 4.40 25.51
C ILE A 11 -15.96 3.38 25.00
N VAL A 12 -16.23 3.36 23.70
CA VAL A 12 -17.18 2.42 23.09
C VAL A 12 -16.72 0.98 23.26
N LEU A 13 -15.42 0.72 23.10
CA LEU A 13 -14.83 -0.59 23.30
C LEU A 13 -15.08 -1.10 24.72
N VAL A 14 -14.73 -0.31 25.74
CA VAL A 14 -14.81 -0.72 27.14
C VAL A 14 -16.26 -0.82 27.61
N ILE A 15 -17.12 0.13 27.24
CA ILE A 15 -18.49 0.20 27.77
C ILE A 15 -19.43 -0.75 27.02
N PHE A 16 -19.29 -0.88 25.69
CA PHE A 16 -20.26 -1.62 24.87
C PHE A 16 -19.68 -2.88 24.25
N ILE A 17 -18.53 -2.79 23.58
CA ILE A 17 -18.00 -3.92 22.80
C ILE A 17 -17.51 -5.04 23.72
N VAL A 18 -16.74 -4.74 24.77
CA VAL A 18 -16.18 -5.76 25.68
C VAL A 18 -17.30 -6.51 26.40
N PRO A 19 -18.31 -5.87 27.03
CA PRO A 19 -19.43 -6.59 27.64
C PRO A 19 -20.22 -7.42 26.63
N TYR A 20 -20.51 -6.86 25.44
CA TYR A 20 -21.23 -7.57 24.39
C TYR A 20 -20.44 -8.78 23.85
N TYR A 21 -19.14 -8.63 23.64
CA TYR A 21 -18.26 -9.69 23.15
C TYR A 21 -18.06 -10.77 24.21
N THR A 22 -17.96 -10.38 25.49
CA THR A 22 -17.88 -11.32 26.61
C THR A 22 -19.17 -12.13 26.72
N TYR A 23 -20.33 -11.49 26.62
CA TYR A 23 -21.62 -12.19 26.60
C TYR A 23 -21.72 -13.18 25.42
N ARG A 24 -21.30 -12.78 24.21
CA ARG A 24 -21.32 -13.66 23.04
C ARG A 24 -20.28 -14.78 23.09
N LEU A 25 -19.16 -14.57 23.75
CA LEU A 25 -18.15 -15.60 24.01
C LEU A 25 -18.75 -16.80 24.75
N PHE A 26 -19.65 -16.55 25.71
CA PHE A 26 -20.31 -17.61 26.49
C PHE A 26 -21.57 -18.18 25.84
N THR A 27 -22.20 -17.45 24.92
CA THR A 27 -23.49 -17.84 24.33
C THR A 27 -23.38 -18.42 22.92
N GLU A 28 -22.28 -18.18 22.20
CA GLU A 28 -22.13 -18.58 20.80
C GLU A 28 -20.89 -19.40 20.50
N LYS A 29 -21.09 -20.58 19.90
CA LYS A 29 -20.01 -21.44 19.42
C LYS A 29 -19.23 -20.74 18.30
N GLY A 30 -17.90 -20.70 18.42
CA GLY A 30 -16.99 -20.11 17.43
C GLY A 30 -16.71 -18.62 17.62
N PHE A 31 -17.37 -17.95 18.58
CA PHE A 31 -17.14 -16.52 18.84
C PHE A 31 -15.73 -16.23 19.42
N ALA A 32 -15.12 -17.22 20.09
CA ALA A 32 -13.78 -17.10 20.64
C ALA A 32 -12.71 -16.78 19.57
N LEU A 33 -12.81 -17.42 18.41
CA LEU A 33 -11.90 -17.15 17.29
C LEU A 33 -12.06 -15.71 16.77
N ARG A 34 -13.31 -15.26 16.63
CA ARG A 34 -13.61 -13.87 16.26
C ARG A 34 -13.00 -12.89 17.27
N PHE A 35 -13.25 -13.11 18.56
CA PHE A 35 -12.74 -12.25 19.63
C PHE A 35 -11.22 -12.14 19.57
N LYS A 36 -10.53 -13.29 19.47
CA LYS A 36 -9.07 -13.39 19.41
C LYS A 36 -8.51 -12.64 18.20
N GLN A 37 -8.98 -12.94 16.99
CA GLN A 37 -8.48 -12.31 15.76
C GLN A 37 -8.83 -10.82 15.67
N SER A 38 -10.01 -10.39 16.14
CA SER A 38 -10.41 -8.97 16.16
C SER A 38 -9.54 -8.11 17.10
N LEU A 39 -8.90 -8.70 18.12
CA LEU A 39 -7.89 -8.03 18.94
C LEU A 39 -6.47 -8.10 18.35
N GLY A 40 -6.34 -8.61 17.13
CA GLY A 40 -5.06 -8.76 16.43
C GLY A 40 -4.34 -10.06 16.75
N CYS A 41 -4.88 -10.95 17.58
CA CYS A 41 -4.27 -12.25 17.86
C CYS A 41 -4.63 -13.24 16.75
N VAL A 42 -3.90 -13.19 15.64
CA VAL A 42 -4.00 -14.14 14.53
C VAL A 42 -2.82 -15.10 14.59
N ASP A 43 -3.09 -16.40 14.46
CA ASP A 43 -2.06 -17.45 14.51
C ASP A 43 -1.19 -17.42 13.25
N GLU A 44 0.10 -17.72 13.36
CA GLU A 44 1.04 -17.63 12.23
C GLU A 44 0.66 -18.59 11.09
N GLU A 45 0.12 -19.76 11.43
CA GLU A 45 -0.35 -20.75 10.46
C GLU A 45 -1.51 -20.21 9.61
N ASP A 46 -2.44 -19.43 10.20
CA ASP A 46 -3.59 -18.86 9.50
C ASP A 46 -3.17 -17.85 8.42
N ILE A 47 -2.00 -17.21 8.57
CA ILE A 47 -1.49 -16.17 7.66
C ILE A 47 -0.20 -16.56 6.94
N ALA A 48 0.35 -17.76 7.15
CA ALA A 48 1.63 -18.19 6.58
C ALA A 48 1.67 -18.13 5.04
N LYS A 49 0.52 -18.26 4.38
CA LYS A 49 0.40 -18.17 2.91
C LYS A 49 0.37 -16.73 2.38
N VAL A 50 0.17 -15.73 3.24
CA VAL A 50 -0.03 -14.33 2.83
C VAL A 50 0.94 -13.34 3.49
N ALA A 51 1.45 -13.66 4.68
CA ALA A 51 2.32 -12.77 5.47
C ALA A 51 3.66 -12.51 4.76
N GLY A 52 3.93 -11.23 4.46
CA GLY A 52 5.14 -10.81 3.75
C GLY A 52 5.24 -11.28 2.30
N LYS A 53 4.17 -11.83 1.72
CA LYS A 53 4.13 -12.38 0.36
C LYS A 53 3.40 -11.49 -0.64
N ASP A 54 3.42 -10.17 -0.40
CA ASP A 54 2.88 -9.15 -1.31
C ASP A 54 1.41 -9.43 -1.73
N CYS A 55 0.62 -9.96 -0.79
CA CYS A 55 -0.73 -10.45 -1.06
C CYS A 55 -1.72 -9.32 -1.41
N VAL A 56 -2.81 -9.69 -2.10
CA VAL A 56 -3.99 -8.83 -2.25
C VAL A 56 -4.90 -9.05 -1.05
N TRP A 57 -5.10 -8.03 -0.23
CA TRP A 57 -6.01 -8.10 0.92
C TRP A 57 -7.34 -7.45 0.59
N ILE A 58 -8.40 -8.25 0.44
CA ILE A 58 -9.77 -7.78 0.23
C ILE A 58 -10.59 -7.87 1.51
N HIS A 59 -11.30 -6.79 1.87
CA HIS A 59 -12.14 -6.74 3.06
C HIS A 59 -13.61 -6.48 2.71
N GLY A 60 -14.50 -7.38 3.15
CA GLY A 60 -15.94 -7.14 3.21
C GLY A 60 -16.49 -7.43 4.60
N ALA A 61 -17.11 -6.46 5.27
CA ALA A 61 -17.58 -6.55 6.64
C ALA A 61 -18.81 -7.48 6.80
N SER A 62 -19.72 -7.45 5.83
CA SER A 62 -21.01 -8.17 5.87
C SER A 62 -21.10 -9.33 4.87
N VAL A 63 -22.16 -10.15 4.99
CA VAL A 63 -22.45 -11.22 4.02
C VAL A 63 -22.62 -10.65 2.61
N GLY A 64 -23.31 -9.51 2.47
CA GLY A 64 -23.56 -8.88 1.16
C GLY A 64 -22.28 -8.40 0.48
N GLU A 65 -21.33 -7.87 1.25
CA GLU A 65 -20.01 -7.44 0.74
C GLU A 65 -19.12 -8.64 0.40
N ILE A 66 -19.14 -9.70 1.20
CA ILE A 66 -18.40 -10.93 0.89
C ILE A 66 -18.89 -11.57 -0.42
N VAL A 67 -20.20 -11.50 -0.72
CA VAL A 67 -20.73 -11.93 -2.02
C VAL A 67 -20.15 -11.08 -3.16
N ALA A 68 -19.95 -9.78 -2.95
CA ALA A 68 -19.30 -8.89 -3.93
C ALA A 68 -17.79 -9.17 -4.08
N THR A 69 -17.14 -9.72 -3.06
CA THR A 69 -15.71 -10.11 -3.07
C THR A 69 -15.45 -11.36 -3.90
N SER A 70 -16.36 -12.34 -3.91
CA SER A 70 -16.13 -13.66 -4.53
C SER A 70 -15.70 -13.57 -6.02
N PRO A 71 -16.36 -12.78 -6.90
CA PRO A 71 -15.93 -12.64 -8.29
C PRO A 71 -14.54 -12.00 -8.44
N LEU A 72 -14.21 -11.02 -7.59
CA LEU A 72 -12.90 -10.38 -7.60
C LEU A 72 -11.79 -11.39 -7.28
N VAL A 73 -11.97 -12.23 -6.27
CA VAL A 73 -10.98 -13.26 -5.90
C VAL A 73 -10.76 -14.26 -7.03
N LYS A 74 -11.84 -14.72 -7.67
CA LYS A 74 -11.77 -15.64 -8.81
C LYS A 74 -11.02 -15.01 -9.99
N GLN A 75 -11.32 -13.74 -10.30
CA GLN A 75 -10.67 -13.04 -11.40
C GLN A 75 -9.19 -12.76 -11.09
N ILE A 76 -8.83 -12.43 -9.84
CA ILE A 76 -7.42 -12.31 -9.40
C ILE A 76 -6.71 -13.64 -9.57
N ARG A 77 -7.30 -14.75 -9.12
CA ARG A 77 -6.67 -16.08 -9.26
C ARG A 77 -6.44 -16.45 -10.72
N LYS A 78 -7.36 -16.07 -11.61
CA LYS A 78 -7.26 -16.29 -13.06
C LYS A 78 -6.16 -15.45 -13.70
N GLU A 79 -6.06 -14.17 -13.34
CA GLU A 79 -5.18 -13.21 -14.02
C GLU A 79 -3.81 -13.03 -13.36
N MET A 80 -3.66 -13.43 -12.09
CA MET A 80 -2.48 -13.25 -11.25
C MET A 80 -2.29 -14.45 -10.30
N PRO A 81 -2.09 -15.67 -10.83
CA PRO A 81 -2.12 -16.90 -10.02
C PRO A 81 -1.06 -16.95 -8.91
N GLU A 82 0.10 -16.31 -9.12
CA GLU A 82 1.22 -16.25 -8.19
C GLU A 82 0.99 -15.34 -6.97
N ARG A 83 -0.01 -14.45 -7.02
CA ARG A 83 -0.22 -13.45 -5.97
C ARG A 83 -1.22 -13.98 -4.94
N PRO A 84 -0.82 -14.17 -3.66
CA PRO A 84 -1.73 -14.70 -2.66
C PRO A 84 -2.89 -13.74 -2.38
N VAL A 85 -4.05 -14.28 -2.03
CA VAL A 85 -5.25 -13.50 -1.71
C VAL A 85 -5.68 -13.74 -0.26
N LEU A 86 -5.75 -12.65 0.50
CA LEU A 86 -6.29 -12.62 1.85
C LEU A 86 -7.70 -12.02 1.81
N VAL A 87 -8.68 -12.72 2.37
CA VAL A 87 -10.03 -12.18 2.58
C VAL A 87 -10.28 -11.96 4.06
N SER A 88 -10.83 -10.80 4.44
CA SER A 88 -11.24 -10.54 5.82
C SER A 88 -12.70 -10.15 5.94
N ALA A 89 -13.35 -10.65 6.99
CA ALA A 89 -14.74 -10.33 7.32
C ALA A 89 -14.89 -9.78 8.74
N PHE A 90 -15.87 -8.91 8.98
CA PHE A 90 -16.14 -8.38 10.32
C PHE A 90 -17.18 -9.22 11.07
N THR A 91 -18.23 -9.64 10.38
CA THR A 91 -19.33 -10.43 10.96
C THR A 91 -19.06 -11.94 10.88
N VAL A 92 -19.58 -12.72 11.84
CA VAL A 92 -19.52 -14.20 11.82
C VAL A 92 -20.19 -14.74 10.55
N GLY A 93 -21.31 -14.14 10.13
CA GLY A 93 -22.00 -14.50 8.89
C GLY A 93 -21.13 -14.27 7.66
N GLY A 94 -20.46 -13.12 7.55
CA GLY A 94 -19.53 -12.82 6.46
C GLY A 94 -18.34 -13.78 6.44
N TYR A 95 -17.75 -14.08 7.59
CA TYR A 95 -16.61 -15.01 7.70
C TYR A 95 -16.98 -16.43 7.24
N ASN A 96 -18.11 -16.95 7.71
CA ASN A 96 -18.60 -18.27 7.30
C ASN A 96 -18.98 -18.30 5.82
N MET A 97 -19.58 -17.23 5.30
CA MET A 97 -19.88 -17.09 3.88
C MET A 97 -18.60 -17.10 3.05
N ALA A 98 -17.56 -16.37 3.46
CA ALA A 98 -16.27 -16.32 2.75
C ALA A 98 -15.66 -17.71 2.63
N LYS A 99 -15.66 -18.50 3.72
CA LYS A 99 -15.19 -19.91 3.70
C LYS A 99 -15.99 -20.79 2.75
N GLN A 100 -17.27 -20.49 2.53
CA GLN A 100 -18.15 -21.30 1.69
C GLN A 100 -18.03 -20.94 0.20
N ILE A 101 -17.96 -19.65 -0.15
CA ILE A 101 -18.07 -19.17 -1.54
C ILE A 101 -16.74 -18.71 -2.14
N ILE A 102 -15.66 -18.68 -1.35
CA ILE A 102 -14.31 -18.25 -1.77
C ILE A 102 -13.27 -19.29 -1.33
N PRO A 103 -13.37 -20.57 -1.78
CA PRO A 103 -12.35 -21.58 -1.48
C PRO A 103 -10.97 -21.26 -2.09
N GLU A 104 -10.90 -20.34 -3.05
CA GLU A 104 -9.67 -19.96 -3.74
C GLU A 104 -8.81 -18.93 -2.98
N ALA A 105 -9.30 -18.41 -1.85
CA ALA A 105 -8.53 -17.51 -0.98
C ALA A 105 -7.45 -18.30 -0.21
N ASP A 106 -6.24 -17.74 -0.13
CA ASP A 106 -5.12 -18.37 0.57
C ASP A 106 -5.24 -18.29 2.09
N ALA A 107 -5.93 -17.25 2.58
CA ALA A 107 -6.23 -17.06 3.99
C ALA A 107 -7.57 -16.32 4.15
N ILE A 108 -8.32 -16.68 5.21
CA ILE A 108 -9.57 -16.00 5.60
C ILE A 108 -9.53 -15.69 7.09
N ILE A 109 -9.56 -14.41 7.44
CA ILE A 109 -9.46 -13.92 8.83
C ILE A 109 -10.63 -13.02 9.23
N TYR A 110 -10.79 -12.77 10.52
CA TYR A 110 -11.61 -11.65 10.99
C TYR A 110 -10.83 -10.34 10.86
N PHE A 111 -11.53 -9.28 10.44
CA PHE A 111 -10.96 -7.93 10.39
C PHE A 111 -10.68 -7.41 11.82
N PRO A 112 -9.57 -6.69 12.04
CA PRO A 112 -9.23 -6.17 13.36
C PRO A 112 -10.20 -5.09 13.80
N LEU A 113 -10.34 -4.89 15.10
CA LEU A 113 -10.92 -3.66 15.63
C LEU A 113 -10.01 -2.49 15.25
N ASP A 114 -10.63 -1.35 14.91
CA ASP A 114 -9.93 -0.14 14.45
C ASP A 114 -9.23 0.61 15.59
N LEU A 115 -8.42 -0.09 16.37
CA LEU A 115 -7.55 0.45 17.40
C LEU A 115 -6.15 0.64 16.82
N PRO A 116 -5.44 1.74 17.17
CA PRO A 116 -4.13 2.07 16.60
C PRO A 116 -3.15 0.88 16.60
N PHE A 117 -2.95 0.26 17.76
CA PHE A 117 -1.98 -0.82 17.97
C PHE A 117 -2.40 -2.14 17.33
N VAL A 118 -3.71 -2.42 17.27
CA VAL A 118 -4.23 -3.66 16.67
C VAL A 118 -4.08 -3.60 15.15
N ALA A 119 -4.55 -2.51 14.54
CA ALA A 119 -4.44 -2.29 13.11
C ALA A 119 -2.97 -2.28 12.68
N GLU A 120 -2.11 -1.55 13.40
CA GLU A 120 -0.69 -1.48 13.10
C GLU A 120 -0.01 -2.86 13.17
N SER A 121 -0.28 -3.62 14.23
CA SER A 121 0.29 -4.96 14.43
C SER A 121 -0.06 -5.92 13.29
N LEU A 122 -1.31 -5.89 12.83
CA LEU A 122 -1.78 -6.80 11.79
C LEU A 122 -1.29 -6.38 10.40
N VAL A 123 -1.36 -5.09 10.08
CA VAL A 123 -0.84 -4.56 8.80
C VAL A 123 0.67 -4.79 8.71
N LYS A 124 1.42 -4.63 9.80
CA LYS A 124 2.87 -4.91 9.82
C LYS A 124 3.20 -6.38 9.55
N ARG A 125 2.42 -7.32 10.08
CA ARG A 125 2.66 -8.76 9.90
C ARG A 125 2.26 -9.26 8.52
N ILE A 126 1.11 -8.81 8.03
CA ILE A 126 0.62 -9.24 6.70
C ILE A 126 1.41 -8.51 5.61
N HIS A 127 1.62 -7.21 5.79
CA HIS A 127 2.27 -6.29 4.84
C HIS A 127 1.76 -6.51 3.40
N PRO A 128 0.44 -6.32 3.15
CA PRO A 128 -0.14 -6.60 1.85
C PRO A 128 0.43 -5.69 0.76
N GLY A 129 0.45 -6.18 -0.47
CA GLY A 129 0.83 -5.37 -1.64
C GLY A 129 -0.22 -4.34 -2.01
N VAL A 130 -1.48 -4.60 -1.66
CA VAL A 130 -2.62 -3.71 -1.87
C VAL A 130 -3.75 -4.08 -0.92
N PHE A 131 -4.44 -3.07 -0.40
CA PHE A 131 -5.66 -3.24 0.39
C PHE A 131 -6.90 -2.81 -0.41
N MET A 132 -7.91 -3.68 -0.44
CA MET A 132 -9.13 -3.51 -1.21
C MET A 132 -10.36 -3.54 -0.29
N PRO A 133 -10.77 -2.41 0.29
CA PRO A 133 -12.04 -2.34 1.00
C PRO A 133 -13.20 -2.42 0.01
N VAL A 134 -14.18 -3.26 0.33
CA VAL A 134 -15.41 -3.42 -0.46
C VAL A 134 -16.46 -2.44 0.06
N GLU A 135 -17.15 -1.74 -0.85
CA GLU A 135 -18.09 -0.68 -0.49
C GLU A 135 -17.41 0.40 0.39
N THR A 136 -18.05 0.93 1.45
CA THR A 136 -17.50 2.05 2.25
C THR A 136 -16.85 1.60 3.56
N GLU A 137 -16.04 0.54 3.52
CA GLU A 137 -15.30 0.03 4.69
C GLU A 137 -13.97 0.79 4.90
N LEU A 138 -14.08 2.10 5.15
CA LEU A 138 -12.95 3.00 5.41
C LEU A 138 -12.77 3.24 6.91
N TRP A 139 -11.67 2.74 7.46
CA TRP A 139 -11.38 2.74 8.90
C TRP A 139 -10.17 3.63 9.22
N PRO A 140 -10.29 4.69 10.05
CA PRO A 140 -9.23 5.67 10.27
C PRO A 140 -7.89 5.09 10.73
N ASN A 141 -7.87 4.23 11.77
CA ASN A 141 -6.62 3.67 12.28
C ASN A 141 -5.98 2.67 11.32
N PHE A 142 -6.81 1.86 10.66
CA PHE A 142 -6.35 0.91 9.67
C PHE A 142 -5.75 1.60 8.44
N LEU A 143 -6.46 2.59 7.87
CA LEU A 143 -5.95 3.36 6.73
C LEU A 143 -4.68 4.14 7.09
N ARG A 144 -4.57 4.66 8.31
CA ARG A 144 -3.32 5.27 8.78
C ARG A 144 -2.18 4.25 8.78
N ALA A 145 -2.38 3.05 9.33
CA ALA A 145 -1.36 2.01 9.38
C ALA A 145 -0.91 1.54 7.98
N ILE A 146 -1.85 1.48 7.04
CA ILE A 146 -1.64 1.20 5.61
C ILE A 146 -0.81 2.31 4.94
N ARG A 147 -1.18 3.58 5.17
CA ARG A 147 -0.47 4.73 4.61
C ARG A 147 0.96 4.84 5.11
N GLU A 148 1.19 4.67 6.41
CA GLU A 148 2.54 4.72 7.02
C GLU A 148 3.51 3.69 6.41
N ARG A 149 2.97 2.60 5.84
CA ARG A 149 3.73 1.54 5.16
C ARG A 149 3.72 1.67 3.64
N HIS A 150 3.17 2.77 3.11
CA HIS A 150 3.08 3.06 1.69
C HIS A 150 2.39 1.93 0.90
N ILE A 151 1.34 1.34 1.50
CA ILE A 151 0.53 0.30 0.87
C ILE A 151 -0.61 1.00 0.11
N PRO A 152 -0.79 0.73 -1.20
CA PRO A 152 -1.87 1.33 -1.97
C PRO A 152 -3.23 0.78 -1.55
N VAL A 153 -4.24 1.65 -1.64
CA VAL A 153 -5.64 1.31 -1.31
C VAL A 153 -6.52 1.48 -2.54
N MET A 154 -7.31 0.46 -2.85
CA MET A 154 -8.26 0.45 -3.94
C MET A 154 -9.64 0.07 -3.43
N MET A 155 -10.51 1.06 -3.21
CA MET A 155 -11.90 0.81 -2.87
C MET A 155 -12.60 0.15 -4.06
N VAL A 156 -13.23 -0.99 -3.84
CA VAL A 156 -13.90 -1.78 -4.88
C VAL A 156 -15.38 -1.94 -4.60
N ASN A 157 -16.16 -2.10 -5.68
CA ASN A 157 -17.61 -2.15 -5.62
C ASN A 157 -18.17 -0.97 -4.79
N GLY A 158 -17.55 0.21 -4.93
CA GLY A 158 -17.73 1.34 -4.04
C GLY A 158 -19.13 1.94 -4.15
N ARG A 159 -19.73 2.24 -3.00
CA ARG A 159 -21.11 2.72 -2.92
C ARG A 159 -21.29 3.68 -1.77
N ILE A 160 -21.90 4.83 -2.03
CA ILE A 160 -22.17 5.84 -0.99
C ILE A 160 -23.62 6.29 -1.07
N SER A 161 -24.30 6.30 0.08
CA SER A 161 -25.67 6.80 0.15
C SER A 161 -25.72 8.34 0.25
N GLU A 162 -26.76 8.96 -0.29
CA GLU A 162 -27.00 10.40 -0.15
C GLU A 162 -27.04 10.85 1.34
N LYS A 163 -27.57 9.98 2.22
CA LYS A 163 -27.57 10.21 3.68
C LYS A 163 -26.14 10.26 4.25
N SER A 164 -25.27 9.37 3.78
CA SER A 164 -23.85 9.36 4.16
C SER A 164 -23.16 10.66 3.73
N VAL A 165 -23.47 11.17 2.52
CA VAL A 165 -22.93 12.46 2.04
C VAL A 165 -23.29 13.61 2.99
N LYS A 166 -24.56 13.67 3.43
CA LYS A 166 -25.03 14.71 4.36
C LYS A 166 -24.36 14.64 5.74
N ASN A 167 -24.13 13.42 6.24
CA ASN A 167 -23.59 13.22 7.58
C ASN A 167 -22.05 13.36 7.63
N TYR A 168 -21.33 12.84 6.64
CA TYR A 168 -19.87 12.86 6.62
C TYR A 168 -19.29 14.24 6.35
N LYS A 169 -20.07 15.15 5.78
CA LYS A 169 -19.69 16.57 5.65
C LYS A 169 -19.28 17.19 6.98
N TYR A 170 -19.77 16.72 8.14
CA TYR A 170 -19.43 17.29 9.44
C TYR A 170 -18.15 16.72 10.08
N LEU A 171 -17.57 15.65 9.53
CA LEU A 171 -16.37 14.98 10.06
C LEU A 171 -15.07 15.50 9.42
N TYR A 172 -15.01 16.82 9.17
CA TYR A 172 -13.90 17.50 8.51
C TYR A 172 -12.54 17.12 9.13
N GLY A 173 -11.56 16.81 8.28
CA GLY A 173 -10.21 16.42 8.68
C GLY A 173 -9.96 14.91 8.69
N ILE A 174 -10.70 14.10 9.47
CA ILE A 174 -10.52 12.62 9.44
C ILE A 174 -10.99 12.05 8.11
N TRP A 175 -12.15 12.53 7.63
CA TRP A 175 -12.68 12.05 6.36
C TRP A 175 -11.75 12.38 5.19
N ASP A 176 -11.23 13.60 5.15
CA ASP A 176 -10.25 14.03 4.14
C ASP A 176 -8.96 13.19 4.22
N ASP A 177 -8.48 12.87 5.42
CA ASP A 177 -7.32 11.99 5.64
C ASP A 177 -7.55 10.58 5.08
N MET A 178 -8.74 10.01 5.30
CA MET A 178 -9.11 8.70 4.76
C MET A 178 -9.22 8.73 3.24
N LEU A 179 -9.90 9.73 2.67
CA LEU A 179 -10.05 9.85 1.21
C LEU A 179 -8.71 10.04 0.50
N ASN A 180 -7.81 10.83 1.09
CA ASN A 180 -6.46 11.03 0.53
C ASN A 180 -5.58 9.78 0.61
N THR A 181 -5.90 8.85 1.52
CA THR A 181 -5.22 7.54 1.60
C THR A 181 -5.66 6.59 0.49
N VAL A 182 -6.90 6.69 0.02
CA VAL A 182 -7.40 5.86 -1.08
C VAL A 182 -6.74 6.28 -2.40
N THR A 183 -6.09 5.33 -3.06
CA THR A 183 -5.39 5.55 -4.33
C THR A 183 -6.33 5.44 -5.52
N ARG A 184 -7.33 4.56 -5.45
CA ARG A 184 -8.37 4.39 -6.48
C ARG A 184 -9.74 4.11 -5.85
N PHE A 185 -10.77 4.75 -6.40
CA PHE A 185 -12.17 4.54 -6.06
C PHE A 185 -12.89 3.89 -7.24
N CYS A 186 -13.14 2.58 -7.18
CA CYS A 186 -13.89 1.84 -8.18
C CYS A 186 -15.36 1.73 -7.76
N MET A 187 -16.18 2.59 -8.35
CA MET A 187 -17.56 2.85 -7.94
C MET A 187 -18.56 2.04 -8.74
N GLN A 188 -19.70 1.70 -8.11
CA GLN A 188 -20.78 0.94 -8.74
C GLN A 188 -21.49 1.70 -9.85
N SER A 189 -21.65 3.01 -9.71
CA SER A 189 -22.37 3.85 -10.67
C SER A 189 -21.75 5.24 -10.79
N SER A 190 -22.15 5.99 -11.82
CA SER A 190 -21.79 7.41 -11.95
C SER A 190 -22.32 8.26 -10.79
N ILE A 191 -23.48 7.91 -10.23
CA ILE A 191 -24.07 8.60 -9.08
C ILE A 191 -23.19 8.41 -7.84
N ASP A 192 -22.71 7.19 -7.59
CA ASP A 192 -21.79 6.91 -6.49
C ASP A 192 -20.45 7.64 -6.68
N ALA A 193 -19.95 7.69 -7.93
CA ALA A 193 -18.76 8.45 -8.30
C ALA A 193 -18.92 9.96 -8.05
N ASP A 194 -20.08 10.52 -8.37
CA ASP A 194 -20.39 11.90 -8.05
C ASP A 194 -20.46 12.10 -6.53
N TYR A 195 -21.12 11.22 -5.78
CA TYR A 195 -21.21 11.35 -4.32
C TYR A 195 -19.85 11.33 -3.63
N ILE A 196 -18.95 10.42 -4.02
CA ILE A 196 -17.61 10.39 -3.42
C ILE A 196 -16.76 11.60 -3.83
N ALA A 197 -16.92 12.12 -5.06
CA ALA A 197 -16.30 13.36 -5.49
C ALA A 197 -16.80 14.57 -4.66
N HIS A 198 -18.10 14.67 -4.41
CA HIS A 198 -18.69 15.73 -3.55
C HIS A 198 -18.22 15.65 -2.10
N LEU A 199 -17.82 14.46 -1.65
CA LEU A 199 -17.25 14.22 -0.34
C LEU A 199 -15.77 14.59 -0.22
N GLY A 200 -15.11 14.99 -1.33
CA GLY A 200 -13.73 15.47 -1.36
C GLY A 200 -12.74 14.53 -2.04
N ALA A 201 -13.18 13.40 -2.61
CA ALA A 201 -12.27 12.53 -3.33
C ALA A 201 -11.82 13.18 -4.65
N ASP A 202 -10.52 13.07 -4.93
CA ASP A 202 -9.91 13.55 -6.16
C ASP A 202 -10.52 12.82 -7.38
N ARG A 203 -11.10 13.58 -8.31
CA ARG A 203 -11.73 13.06 -9.53
C ARG A 203 -10.78 12.21 -10.37
N SER A 204 -9.48 12.48 -10.35
CA SER A 204 -8.48 11.70 -11.08
C SER A 204 -8.31 10.27 -10.55
N LYS A 205 -8.83 9.98 -9.34
CA LYS A 205 -8.76 8.67 -8.69
C LYS A 205 -10.08 7.88 -8.77
N ILE A 206 -11.14 8.46 -9.36
CA ILE A 206 -12.48 7.88 -9.37
C ILE A 206 -12.77 7.22 -10.71
N PHE A 207 -13.15 5.94 -10.67
CA PHE A 207 -13.46 5.12 -11.84
C PHE A 207 -14.79 4.41 -11.62
N VAL A 208 -15.65 4.37 -12.64
CA VAL A 208 -16.91 3.60 -12.58
C VAL A 208 -16.63 2.21 -13.12
N THR A 209 -16.64 1.21 -12.25
CA THR A 209 -16.42 -0.19 -12.64
C THR A 209 -17.71 -0.99 -12.69
N GLY A 210 -18.78 -0.57 -12.01
CA GLY A 210 -20.02 -1.35 -11.94
C GLY A 210 -20.12 -2.17 -10.66
N ASN A 211 -21.19 -2.97 -10.55
CA ASN A 211 -21.48 -3.73 -9.34
C ASN A 211 -21.07 -5.20 -9.48
N THR A 212 -20.08 -5.63 -8.68
CA THR A 212 -19.52 -6.99 -8.79
C THR A 212 -20.48 -8.09 -8.36
N LYS A 213 -21.58 -7.77 -7.67
CA LYS A 213 -22.60 -8.76 -7.28
C LYS A 213 -23.26 -9.42 -8.50
N PHE A 214 -23.27 -8.76 -9.66
CA PHE A 214 -23.81 -9.29 -10.93
C PHE A 214 -22.83 -10.20 -11.67
N ASP A 215 -21.54 -10.16 -11.31
CA ASP A 215 -20.46 -10.99 -11.87
C ASP A 215 -20.31 -12.33 -11.17
N GLN A 216 -21.15 -12.57 -10.16
CA GLN A 216 -21.22 -13.89 -9.56
C GLN A 216 -21.51 -14.90 -10.67
N THR A 217 -20.69 -15.96 -10.71
CA THR A 217 -20.93 -17.11 -11.58
C THR A 217 -22.20 -17.81 -11.07
N TYR A 218 -23.36 -17.29 -11.44
CA TYR A 218 -24.62 -18.02 -11.32
C TYR A 218 -24.42 -19.28 -12.15
N ALA A 219 -24.69 -20.44 -11.56
CA ALA A 219 -24.36 -21.71 -12.17
C ALA A 219 -25.05 -21.80 -13.54
N GLU A 220 -24.29 -21.63 -14.62
CA GLU A 220 -24.83 -21.74 -15.96
C GLU A 220 -25.42 -23.14 -16.12
N VAL A 221 -26.65 -23.20 -16.64
CA VAL A 221 -27.36 -24.45 -16.87
C VAL A 221 -27.49 -24.58 -18.38
N THR A 222 -26.77 -25.54 -18.95
CA THR A 222 -26.90 -25.87 -20.37
C THR A 222 -28.27 -26.53 -20.63
N PRO A 223 -28.75 -26.59 -21.89
CA PRO A 223 -29.96 -27.36 -22.20
C PRO A 223 -29.89 -28.83 -21.76
N GLU A 224 -28.69 -29.41 -21.80
CA GLU A 224 -28.41 -30.78 -21.34
C GLU A 224 -28.54 -30.89 -19.81
N ASP A 225 -27.97 -29.93 -19.06
CA ASP A 225 -28.14 -29.85 -17.61
C ASP A 225 -29.60 -29.68 -17.22
N LEU A 226 -30.34 -28.82 -17.94
CA LEU A 226 -31.77 -28.61 -17.69
C LEU A 226 -32.58 -29.89 -17.90
N ALA A 227 -32.32 -30.62 -19.00
CA ALA A 227 -32.94 -31.91 -19.27
C ALA A 227 -32.60 -32.94 -18.19
N LYS A 228 -31.34 -32.97 -17.75
CA LYS A 228 -30.88 -33.81 -16.64
C LYS A 228 -31.59 -33.48 -15.33
N TYR A 229 -31.69 -32.21 -14.95
CA TYR A 229 -32.40 -31.80 -13.74
C TYR A 229 -33.88 -32.15 -13.81
N ARG A 230 -34.54 -31.95 -14.97
CA ARG A 230 -35.94 -32.38 -15.16
C ARG A 230 -36.10 -33.88 -14.98
N PHE A 231 -35.23 -34.66 -15.61
CA PHE A 231 -35.24 -36.12 -15.48
C PHE A 231 -35.04 -36.55 -14.03
N GLU A 232 -33.98 -36.08 -13.36
CA GLU A 232 -33.65 -36.50 -12.00
C GLU A 232 -34.70 -36.07 -10.96
N LEU A 233 -35.44 -34.99 -11.22
CA LEU A 233 -36.55 -34.52 -10.38
C LEU A 233 -37.88 -35.22 -10.72
N GLY A 234 -37.90 -36.17 -11.66
CA GLY A 234 -39.10 -36.87 -12.08
C GLY A 234 -40.12 -35.96 -12.78
N LEU A 235 -39.65 -34.93 -13.47
CA LEU A 235 -40.49 -33.97 -14.20
C LEU A 235 -40.60 -34.38 -15.66
N LYS A 236 -41.82 -34.67 -16.13
CA LYS A 236 -42.10 -35.06 -17.52
C LYS A 236 -42.56 -33.82 -18.31
N GLU A 237 -43.69 -33.90 -19.04
CA GLU A 237 -44.35 -32.75 -19.66
C GLU A 237 -45.19 -31.93 -18.66
N ASP A 238 -44.75 -31.90 -17.39
CA ASP A 238 -45.44 -31.18 -16.34
C ASP A 238 -45.39 -29.67 -16.57
N TYR A 239 -46.56 -29.04 -16.46
CA TYR A 239 -46.71 -27.59 -16.49
C TYR A 239 -47.86 -27.17 -15.56
N PRO A 240 -47.70 -26.10 -14.79
CA PRO A 240 -46.49 -25.32 -14.56
C PRO A 240 -45.58 -25.87 -13.44
N ILE A 241 -44.29 -25.60 -13.52
CA ILE A 241 -43.30 -25.89 -12.46
C ILE A 241 -43.04 -24.62 -11.65
N ILE A 242 -43.38 -24.65 -10.37
CA ILE A 242 -43.17 -23.53 -9.44
C ILE A 242 -41.97 -23.85 -8.56
N VAL A 243 -40.97 -22.98 -8.52
CA VAL A 243 -39.81 -23.14 -7.64
C VAL A 243 -39.85 -22.09 -6.54
N ALA A 244 -39.94 -22.54 -5.29
CA ALA A 244 -39.85 -21.69 -4.10
C ALA A 244 -38.50 -21.88 -3.43
N GLY A 245 -37.61 -20.90 -3.57
CA GLY A 245 -36.23 -20.98 -3.13
C GLY A 245 -35.95 -20.23 -1.83
N SER A 246 -35.11 -20.79 -0.97
CA SER A 246 -34.72 -20.24 0.33
C SER A 246 -35.90 -19.91 1.26
N THR A 247 -36.90 -20.80 1.33
CA THR A 247 -38.09 -20.60 2.18
C THR A 247 -37.77 -20.65 3.68
N HIS A 248 -38.54 -19.90 4.46
CA HIS A 248 -38.47 -19.82 5.92
C HIS A 248 -39.78 -20.27 6.60
N PRO A 249 -39.74 -20.58 7.91
CA PRO A 249 -40.92 -21.00 8.66
C PRO A 249 -42.11 -20.06 8.47
N GLY A 250 -43.24 -20.65 8.08
CA GLY A 250 -44.51 -19.96 7.85
C GLY A 250 -44.78 -19.62 6.37
N GLU A 251 -43.74 -19.52 5.53
CA GLU A 251 -43.90 -19.22 4.11
C GLU A 251 -44.41 -20.44 3.33
N GLU A 252 -44.06 -21.65 3.78
CA GLU A 252 -44.49 -22.90 3.13
C GLU A 252 -46.01 -23.07 3.17
N LYS A 253 -46.67 -22.60 4.23
CA LYS A 253 -48.14 -22.62 4.34
C LYS A 253 -48.80 -21.80 3.23
N VAL A 254 -48.32 -20.57 3.02
CA VAL A 254 -48.80 -19.66 1.97
C VAL A 254 -48.61 -20.30 0.59
N LEU A 255 -47.45 -20.91 0.36
CA LEU A 255 -47.15 -21.60 -0.89
C LEU A 255 -48.07 -22.81 -1.13
N PHE A 256 -48.38 -23.60 -0.11
CA PHE A 256 -49.28 -24.76 -0.25
C PHE A 256 -50.73 -24.36 -0.51
N GLU A 257 -51.21 -23.30 0.13
CA GLU A 257 -52.54 -22.75 -0.12
C GLU A 257 -52.66 -22.21 -1.56
N SER A 258 -51.67 -21.43 -2.00
CA SER A 258 -51.57 -20.97 -3.40
C SER A 258 -51.51 -22.13 -4.39
N PHE A 259 -50.66 -23.14 -4.13
CA PHE A 259 -50.47 -24.29 -5.01
C PHE A 259 -51.74 -25.13 -5.15
N LYS A 260 -52.52 -25.28 -4.07
CA LYS A 260 -53.83 -25.95 -4.11
C LYS A 260 -54.79 -25.26 -5.08
N CYS A 261 -54.80 -23.93 -5.12
CA CYS A 261 -55.61 -23.16 -6.07
C CYS A 261 -55.10 -23.30 -7.51
N ILE A 262 -53.78 -23.26 -7.71
CA ILE A 262 -53.15 -23.40 -9.03
C ILE A 262 -53.45 -24.77 -9.64
N ARG A 263 -53.39 -25.85 -8.83
CA ARG A 263 -53.68 -27.22 -9.27
C ARG A 263 -55.11 -27.45 -9.76
N LYS A 264 -56.08 -26.62 -9.31
CA LYS A 264 -57.45 -26.68 -9.85
C LYS A 264 -57.50 -26.29 -11.33
N LYS A 265 -56.64 -25.38 -11.76
CA LYS A 265 -56.52 -24.92 -13.16
C LYS A 265 -55.50 -25.75 -13.95
N TYR A 266 -54.42 -26.17 -13.30
CA TYR A 266 -53.34 -26.94 -13.90
C TYR A 266 -53.10 -28.25 -13.11
N PRO A 267 -53.81 -29.35 -13.43
CA PRO A 267 -53.73 -30.60 -12.65
C PRO A 267 -52.32 -31.20 -12.54
N HIS A 268 -51.50 -30.98 -13.58
CA HIS A 268 -50.12 -31.44 -13.71
C HIS A 268 -49.09 -30.46 -13.10
N ALA A 269 -49.51 -29.40 -12.41
CA ALA A 269 -48.57 -28.48 -11.76
C ALA A 269 -47.66 -29.20 -10.75
N ARG A 270 -46.43 -28.73 -10.62
CA ARG A 270 -45.41 -29.24 -9.70
C ARG A 270 -44.88 -28.11 -8.83
N LEU A 271 -44.64 -28.37 -7.54
CA LEU A 271 -44.06 -27.42 -6.60
C LEU A 271 -42.72 -27.94 -6.08
N ILE A 272 -41.65 -27.19 -6.31
CA ILE A 272 -40.32 -27.48 -5.79
C ILE A 272 -40.04 -26.49 -4.65
N ILE A 273 -39.77 -26.99 -3.45
CA ILE A 273 -39.39 -26.18 -2.29
C ILE A 273 -37.93 -26.45 -1.91
N ALA A 274 -37.13 -25.40 -1.88
CA ALA A 274 -35.78 -25.43 -1.33
C ALA A 274 -35.74 -24.61 -0.03
N PRO A 275 -35.82 -25.24 1.15
CA PRO A 275 -35.77 -24.51 2.41
C PRO A 275 -34.40 -23.88 2.65
N ARG A 276 -34.37 -22.73 3.33
CA ARG A 276 -33.10 -22.09 3.70
C ARG A 276 -32.24 -22.97 4.61
N LYS A 277 -32.87 -23.85 5.41
CA LYS A 277 -32.21 -24.86 6.24
C LYS A 277 -32.72 -26.24 5.83
N THR A 278 -31.86 -27.07 5.25
CA THR A 278 -32.21 -28.42 4.76
C THR A 278 -32.73 -29.33 5.87
N ALA A 279 -32.29 -29.14 7.12
CA ALA A 279 -32.79 -29.87 8.29
C ALA A 279 -34.31 -29.73 8.54
N ARG A 280 -35.00 -28.79 7.87
CA ARG A 280 -36.46 -28.63 7.93
C ARG A 280 -37.21 -29.47 6.90
N ALA A 281 -36.54 -30.27 6.09
CA ALA A 281 -37.19 -31.03 5.03
C ALA A 281 -38.32 -31.94 5.56
N ASP A 282 -38.10 -32.65 6.67
CA ASP A 282 -39.12 -33.51 7.28
C ASP A 282 -40.30 -32.71 7.88
N GLU A 283 -40.03 -31.54 8.45
CA GLU A 283 -41.06 -30.61 8.97
C GLU A 283 -41.99 -30.17 7.83
N ILE A 284 -41.39 -29.77 6.70
CA ILE A 284 -42.11 -29.31 5.51
C ILE A 284 -42.89 -30.46 4.86
N ALA A 285 -42.31 -31.66 4.79
CA ALA A 285 -42.99 -32.85 4.30
C ALA A 285 -44.21 -33.21 5.15
N LYS A 286 -44.09 -33.18 6.48
CA LYS A 286 -45.25 -33.37 7.39
C LYS A 286 -46.32 -32.32 7.15
N LEU A 287 -45.94 -31.05 6.99
CA LEU A 287 -46.89 -29.98 6.68
C LEU A 287 -47.59 -30.25 5.35
N ALA A 288 -46.86 -30.65 4.30
CA ALA A 288 -47.40 -30.97 2.99
C ALA A 288 -48.42 -32.13 3.01
N SER A 289 -48.20 -33.15 3.84
CA SER A 289 -49.15 -34.26 4.02
C SER A 289 -50.52 -33.79 4.53
N HIS A 290 -50.58 -32.74 5.36
CA HIS A 290 -51.85 -32.14 5.80
C HIS A 290 -52.63 -31.50 4.65
N TYR A 291 -51.94 -31.12 3.57
CA TYR A 291 -52.54 -30.62 2.34
C TYR A 291 -52.81 -31.73 1.30
N GLY A 292 -52.56 -32.99 1.65
CA GLY A 292 -52.80 -34.15 0.79
C GLY A 292 -51.74 -34.36 -0.29
N TYR A 293 -50.53 -33.80 -0.12
CA TYR A 293 -49.44 -33.99 -1.08
C TYR A 293 -48.46 -35.05 -0.61
N GLU A 294 -48.15 -35.99 -1.51
CA GLU A 294 -46.99 -36.86 -1.38
C GLU A 294 -45.73 -36.08 -1.78
N THR A 295 -44.67 -36.17 -0.97
CA THR A 295 -43.44 -35.38 -1.14
C THR A 295 -42.24 -36.24 -1.54
N GLY A 296 -41.53 -35.83 -2.61
CA GLY A 296 -40.24 -36.38 -2.99
C GLY A 296 -39.09 -35.62 -2.33
N PHE A 297 -38.02 -36.31 -1.94
CA PHE A 297 -36.81 -35.72 -1.37
C PHE A 297 -35.67 -35.82 -2.37
N ARG A 298 -34.98 -34.72 -2.65
CA ARG A 298 -33.90 -34.66 -3.63
C ARG A 298 -32.79 -35.66 -3.33
N SER A 299 -32.38 -35.79 -2.06
CA SER A 299 -31.37 -36.77 -1.62
C SER A 299 -31.71 -38.20 -2.03
N LYS A 300 -32.96 -38.64 -1.83
CA LYS A 300 -33.43 -39.99 -2.17
C LYS A 300 -33.53 -40.21 -3.68
N MET A 301 -34.01 -39.20 -4.41
CA MET A 301 -34.17 -39.29 -5.86
C MET A 301 -32.83 -39.35 -6.61
N LEU A 302 -31.74 -38.90 -5.99
CA LEU A 302 -30.38 -39.06 -6.52
C LEU A 302 -29.88 -40.51 -6.41
N GLU A 303 -30.36 -41.29 -5.43
CA GLU A 303 -29.98 -42.69 -5.22
C GLU A 303 -30.78 -43.68 -6.09
N GLU A 304 -31.94 -43.27 -6.57
CA GLU A 304 -32.78 -44.10 -7.44
C GLU A 304 -32.08 -44.37 -8.79
N SER A 305 -32.23 -45.57 -9.33
CA SER A 305 -31.77 -45.92 -10.68
C SER A 305 -32.98 -46.31 -11.53
N GLY A 306 -33.06 -45.81 -12.78
CA GLY A 306 -34.21 -46.04 -13.67
C GLY A 306 -35.28 -44.94 -13.63
N GLU A 307 -36.54 -45.30 -13.91
CA GLU A 307 -37.66 -44.35 -13.99
C GLU A 307 -37.90 -43.66 -12.64
N ARG A 308 -38.01 -42.32 -12.67
CA ARG A 308 -38.21 -41.51 -11.47
C ARG A 308 -39.66 -41.44 -11.10
N LYS A 309 -39.95 -41.65 -9.81
CA LYS A 309 -41.31 -41.46 -9.28
C LYS A 309 -41.70 -39.99 -9.38
N GLU A 310 -42.93 -39.75 -9.82
CA GLU A 310 -43.49 -38.41 -9.93
C GLU A 310 -44.10 -37.96 -8.60
N TYR A 311 -43.73 -36.76 -8.16
CA TYR A 311 -44.26 -36.16 -6.95
C TYR A 311 -44.91 -34.81 -7.26
N HIS A 312 -46.06 -34.54 -6.65
CA HIS A 312 -46.68 -33.21 -6.75
C HIS A 312 -45.82 -32.12 -6.10
N LEU A 313 -45.07 -32.50 -5.07
CA LEU A 313 -44.23 -31.61 -4.28
C LEU A 313 -42.85 -32.25 -4.08
N LEU A 314 -41.81 -31.50 -4.44
CA LEU A 314 -40.42 -31.91 -4.32
C LEU A 314 -39.71 -31.01 -3.30
N ILE A 315 -38.92 -31.60 -2.40
CA ILE A 315 -38.13 -30.88 -1.41
C ILE A 315 -36.64 -31.04 -1.75
N ILE A 316 -35.96 -29.91 -1.96
CA ILE A 316 -34.52 -29.86 -2.16
C ILE A 316 -33.85 -29.85 -0.79
N ASP A 317 -33.55 -31.04 -0.27
CA ASP A 317 -32.92 -31.27 1.04
C ASP A 317 -31.38 -31.38 0.96
N THR A 318 -30.82 -31.05 -0.20
CA THR A 318 -29.39 -31.01 -0.52
C THR A 318 -28.85 -29.58 -0.54
N ILE A 319 -27.55 -29.41 -0.28
CA ILE A 319 -26.91 -28.09 -0.16
C ILE A 319 -26.19 -27.74 -1.47
N GLY A 320 -26.33 -26.49 -1.93
CA GLY A 320 -25.50 -25.92 -3.00
C GLY A 320 -26.02 -26.09 -4.43
N GLU A 321 -27.23 -26.63 -4.63
CA GLU A 321 -27.80 -26.81 -5.98
C GLU A 321 -28.95 -25.85 -6.33
N LEU A 322 -29.50 -25.11 -5.36
CA LEU A 322 -30.66 -24.22 -5.57
C LEU A 322 -30.50 -23.27 -6.77
N GLY A 323 -29.33 -22.66 -6.93
CA GLY A 323 -29.05 -21.76 -8.06
C GLY A 323 -29.41 -22.41 -9.41
N ARG A 324 -29.00 -23.67 -9.63
CA ARG A 324 -29.30 -24.43 -10.85
C ARG A 324 -30.75 -24.87 -10.94
N ILE A 325 -31.36 -25.22 -9.81
CA ILE A 325 -32.77 -25.66 -9.74
C ILE A 325 -33.73 -24.55 -10.18
N TYR A 326 -33.39 -23.27 -9.99
CA TYR A 326 -34.22 -22.18 -10.52
C TYR A 326 -34.42 -22.27 -12.04
N ALA A 327 -33.46 -22.83 -12.79
CA ALA A 327 -33.59 -23.01 -14.24
C ALA A 327 -34.79 -23.88 -14.65
N VAL A 328 -35.25 -24.76 -13.76
CA VAL A 328 -36.37 -25.68 -14.01
C VAL A 328 -37.73 -25.00 -13.87
N GLY A 329 -37.84 -23.92 -13.08
CA GLY A 329 -39.12 -23.26 -12.80
C GLY A 329 -39.66 -22.43 -13.97
N ASP A 330 -40.99 -22.40 -14.11
CA ASP A 330 -41.71 -21.47 -14.98
C ASP A 330 -41.99 -20.13 -14.27
N VAL A 331 -42.15 -20.18 -12.95
CA VAL A 331 -42.23 -19.03 -12.06
C VAL A 331 -41.48 -19.33 -10.77
N VAL A 332 -40.75 -18.34 -10.25
CA VAL A 332 -39.94 -18.49 -9.05
C VAL A 332 -40.48 -17.61 -7.93
N PHE A 333 -40.64 -18.18 -6.74
CA PHE A 333 -40.81 -17.42 -5.51
C PHE A 333 -39.50 -17.44 -4.71
N VAL A 334 -38.98 -16.27 -4.35
CA VAL A 334 -37.80 -16.17 -3.48
C VAL A 334 -38.26 -15.89 -2.06
N GLY A 335 -38.02 -16.85 -1.17
CA GLY A 335 -38.42 -16.83 0.23
C GLY A 335 -37.62 -15.85 1.08
N GLY A 336 -37.83 -15.92 2.39
CA GLY A 336 -37.33 -14.92 3.33
C GLY A 336 -38.02 -13.55 3.21
N SER A 337 -39.07 -13.49 2.39
CA SER A 337 -39.68 -12.26 1.90
C SER A 337 -41.10 -12.07 2.41
N PHE A 338 -41.80 -13.13 2.82
CA PHE A 338 -43.02 -13.03 3.65
C PHE A 338 -42.70 -13.06 5.14
N SER A 339 -41.60 -13.69 5.50
CA SER A 339 -41.02 -13.60 6.84
C SER A 339 -40.25 -12.28 7.00
N ASN A 340 -40.16 -11.74 8.22
CA ASN A 340 -39.36 -10.53 8.54
C ASN A 340 -37.84 -10.78 8.50
N THR A 341 -37.37 -11.66 7.62
CA THR A 341 -35.96 -12.08 7.53
C THR A 341 -35.16 -11.28 6.51
N GLY A 342 -35.82 -10.46 5.69
CA GLY A 342 -35.18 -9.46 4.84
C GLY A 342 -34.93 -9.86 3.38
N GLY A 343 -35.47 -11.00 2.94
CA GLY A 343 -35.38 -11.52 1.59
C GLY A 343 -34.10 -12.32 1.31
N HIS A 344 -34.05 -12.94 0.14
CA HIS A 344 -32.89 -13.68 -0.37
C HIS A 344 -32.51 -13.25 -1.80
N ASN A 345 -31.49 -13.92 -2.36
CA ASN A 345 -30.86 -13.55 -3.62
C ASN A 345 -31.78 -13.72 -4.83
N VAL A 346 -32.33 -12.61 -5.34
CA VAL A 346 -33.15 -12.56 -6.55
C VAL A 346 -32.35 -12.59 -7.86
N LEU A 347 -31.02 -12.44 -7.81
CA LEU A 347 -30.18 -12.45 -9.02
C LEU A 347 -29.97 -13.86 -9.58
N GLU A 348 -30.01 -14.90 -8.75
CA GLU A 348 -29.93 -16.31 -9.18
C GLU A 348 -31.06 -16.68 -10.15
N PRO A 349 -32.35 -16.51 -9.81
CA PRO A 349 -33.43 -16.79 -10.77
C PRO A 349 -33.45 -15.80 -11.95
N ALA A 350 -32.96 -14.57 -11.77
CA ALA A 350 -32.85 -13.61 -12.87
C ALA A 350 -31.84 -14.07 -13.93
N ALA A 351 -30.71 -14.66 -13.51
CA ALA A 351 -29.71 -15.24 -14.40
C ALA A 351 -30.25 -16.41 -15.23
N HIS A 352 -31.32 -17.06 -14.77
CA HIS A 352 -32.02 -18.13 -15.48
C HIS A 352 -33.25 -17.67 -16.27
N ALA A 353 -33.39 -16.36 -16.51
CA ALA A 353 -34.51 -15.78 -17.24
C ALA A 353 -35.88 -16.07 -16.62
N LYS A 354 -35.96 -16.16 -15.29
CA LYS A 354 -37.22 -16.51 -14.62
C LYS A 354 -38.02 -15.27 -14.21
N PRO A 355 -39.37 -15.33 -14.30
CA PRO A 355 -40.24 -14.41 -13.58
C PRO A 355 -40.11 -14.63 -12.08
N ILE A 356 -39.94 -13.55 -11.33
CA ILE A 356 -39.64 -13.61 -9.89
C ILE A 356 -40.77 -12.97 -9.09
N LEU A 357 -41.22 -13.67 -8.06
CA LEU A 357 -42.14 -13.18 -7.04
C LEU A 357 -41.45 -13.15 -5.68
N VAL A 358 -41.73 -12.09 -4.92
CA VAL A 358 -41.22 -11.89 -3.55
C VAL A 358 -42.33 -11.35 -2.65
N GLY A 359 -42.25 -11.63 -1.35
CA GLY A 359 -43.05 -10.98 -0.33
C GLY A 359 -42.57 -9.55 0.00
N PRO A 360 -43.22 -8.87 0.98
CA PRO A 360 -42.96 -7.47 1.31
C PRO A 360 -41.59 -7.18 1.97
N SER A 361 -40.88 -8.19 2.46
CA SER A 361 -39.62 -8.05 3.20
C SER A 361 -38.40 -8.29 2.30
N MET A 362 -37.89 -7.23 1.66
CA MET A 362 -36.68 -7.30 0.80
C MET A 362 -35.54 -6.38 1.26
N GLN A 363 -35.46 -6.08 2.55
CA GLN A 363 -34.52 -5.09 3.11
C GLN A 363 -33.04 -5.44 2.85
N ASN A 364 -32.67 -6.73 2.89
CA ASN A 364 -31.29 -7.18 2.67
C ASN A 364 -30.89 -7.17 1.18
N PHE A 365 -31.86 -7.17 0.27
CA PHE A 365 -31.67 -7.25 -1.20
C PHE A 365 -32.38 -6.11 -1.93
N LYS A 366 -32.50 -4.95 -1.27
CA LYS A 366 -33.30 -3.81 -1.74
C LYS A 366 -32.91 -3.34 -3.14
N ASP A 367 -31.61 -3.29 -3.45
CA ASP A 367 -31.13 -2.76 -4.72
C ASP A 367 -31.34 -3.73 -5.88
N SER A 368 -31.04 -5.01 -5.67
CA SER A 368 -31.32 -6.08 -6.63
C SER A 368 -32.83 -6.15 -6.93
N TYR A 369 -33.66 -6.03 -5.88
CA TYR A 369 -35.11 -5.94 -6.05
C TYR A 369 -35.53 -4.69 -6.83
N ALA A 370 -35.03 -3.50 -6.47
CA ALA A 370 -35.41 -2.25 -7.12
C ALA A 370 -35.06 -2.25 -8.62
N LEU A 371 -33.89 -2.79 -8.99
CA LEU A 371 -33.46 -2.92 -10.38
C LEU A 371 -34.39 -3.85 -11.17
N LEU A 372 -34.63 -5.06 -10.68
CA LEU A 372 -35.50 -6.04 -11.35
C LEU A 372 -36.97 -5.60 -11.36
N SER A 373 -37.44 -4.92 -10.32
CA SER A 373 -38.81 -4.41 -10.23
C SER A 373 -39.05 -3.24 -11.20
N LYS A 374 -38.06 -2.36 -11.38
CA LYS A 374 -38.13 -1.24 -12.34
C LYS A 374 -38.37 -1.72 -13.79
N VAL A 375 -37.77 -2.85 -14.16
CA VAL A 375 -37.96 -3.48 -15.48
C VAL A 375 -39.10 -4.51 -15.50
N LYS A 376 -39.91 -4.57 -14.44
CA LYS A 376 -41.05 -5.49 -14.26
C LYS A 376 -40.68 -6.99 -14.31
N ALA A 377 -39.42 -7.34 -14.09
CA ALA A 377 -38.94 -8.72 -14.03
C ALA A 377 -39.23 -9.40 -12.67
N CYS A 378 -39.25 -8.60 -11.60
CA CYS A 378 -39.56 -9.05 -10.24
C CYS A 378 -40.77 -8.29 -9.67
N LYS A 379 -41.73 -9.01 -9.09
CA LYS A 379 -42.94 -8.41 -8.51
C LYS A 379 -43.15 -8.79 -7.05
N MET A 380 -43.49 -7.79 -6.25
CA MET A 380 -43.84 -7.95 -4.85
C MET A 380 -45.32 -8.28 -4.68
N VAL A 381 -45.61 -9.22 -3.79
CA VAL A 381 -46.96 -9.64 -3.40
C VAL A 381 -47.11 -9.60 -1.88
N ASN A 382 -48.25 -9.14 -1.38
CA ASN A 382 -48.41 -8.84 0.06
C ASN A 382 -49.06 -9.98 0.86
N ASN A 383 -49.75 -10.90 0.20
CA ASN A 383 -50.51 -11.97 0.84
C ASN A 383 -50.71 -13.17 -0.10
N ASN A 384 -51.35 -14.22 0.42
CA ASN A 384 -51.63 -15.46 -0.32
C ASN A 384 -52.50 -15.24 -1.57
N ASP A 385 -53.51 -14.37 -1.48
CA ASP A 385 -54.43 -14.12 -2.59
C ASP A 385 -53.72 -13.40 -3.75
N GLU A 386 -52.88 -12.41 -3.44
CA GLU A 386 -52.04 -11.73 -4.42
C GLU A 386 -51.01 -12.68 -5.03
N LEU A 387 -50.36 -13.52 -4.22
CA LEU A 387 -49.41 -14.54 -4.72
C LEU A 387 -50.10 -15.49 -5.69
N THR A 388 -51.27 -16.02 -5.31
CA THR A 388 -52.06 -16.95 -6.14
C THR A 388 -52.48 -16.29 -7.45
N LYS A 389 -53.04 -15.08 -7.38
CA LYS A 389 -53.50 -14.31 -8.54
C LYS A 389 -52.33 -14.05 -9.50
N GLU A 390 -51.20 -13.61 -8.97
CA GLU A 390 -50.04 -13.25 -9.77
C GLU A 390 -49.39 -14.48 -10.43
N MET A 391 -49.28 -15.60 -9.70
CA MET A 391 -48.82 -16.86 -10.29
C MET A 391 -49.76 -17.30 -11.43
N LEU A 392 -51.08 -17.30 -11.22
CA LEU A 392 -52.03 -17.70 -12.26
C LEU A 392 -52.00 -16.81 -13.50
N ASP A 393 -51.76 -15.51 -13.30
CA ASP A 393 -51.64 -14.49 -14.36
C ASP A 393 -50.34 -14.70 -15.18
N ILE A 394 -49.20 -14.88 -14.53
CA ILE A 394 -47.92 -15.19 -15.20
C ILE A 394 -47.97 -16.54 -15.93
N LEU A 395 -48.55 -17.56 -15.30
CA LEU A 395 -48.62 -18.92 -15.85
C LEU A 395 -49.66 -19.05 -16.97
N GLY A 396 -50.67 -18.17 -17.00
CA GLY A 396 -51.67 -18.11 -18.06
C GLY A 396 -51.32 -17.20 -19.23
N ASN A 397 -50.18 -16.48 -19.16
CA ASN A 397 -49.76 -15.51 -20.18
C ASN A 397 -48.28 -15.73 -20.56
N ASP A 398 -48.06 -16.48 -21.63
CA ASP A 398 -46.73 -16.83 -22.14
C ASP A 398 -45.92 -15.62 -22.59
N GLU A 399 -46.58 -14.62 -23.18
CA GLU A 399 -45.93 -13.37 -23.59
C GLU A 399 -45.36 -12.64 -22.38
N ARG A 400 -46.16 -12.48 -21.32
CA ARG A 400 -45.71 -11.86 -20.07
C ARG A 400 -44.60 -12.64 -19.40
N ARG A 401 -44.71 -13.97 -19.33
CA ARG A 401 -43.66 -14.83 -18.76
C ARG A 401 -42.33 -14.63 -19.50
N THR A 402 -42.37 -14.60 -20.83
CA THR A 402 -41.21 -14.35 -21.69
C THR A 402 -40.65 -12.94 -21.51
N GLN A 403 -41.52 -11.91 -21.43
CA GLN A 403 -41.11 -10.53 -21.18
C GLN A 403 -40.41 -10.37 -19.82
N MET A 404 -40.96 -10.95 -18.75
CA MET A 404 -40.35 -10.92 -17.42
C MET A 404 -38.99 -11.64 -17.42
N GLY A 405 -38.88 -12.79 -18.08
CA GLY A 405 -37.63 -13.52 -18.22
C GLY A 405 -36.56 -12.78 -19.02
N ALA A 406 -36.94 -12.17 -20.14
CA ALA A 406 -36.06 -11.35 -20.97
C ALA A 406 -35.56 -10.11 -20.20
N ALA A 407 -36.44 -9.44 -19.45
CA ALA A 407 -36.08 -8.30 -18.62
C ALA A 407 -35.11 -8.70 -17.48
N SER A 408 -35.31 -9.87 -16.86
CA SER A 408 -34.36 -10.45 -15.89
C SER A 408 -32.96 -10.62 -16.50
N LEU A 409 -32.86 -11.24 -17.68
CA LEU A 409 -31.58 -11.44 -18.36
C LEU A 409 -30.92 -10.14 -18.80
N GLN A 410 -31.72 -9.17 -19.26
CA GLN A 410 -31.23 -7.86 -19.66
C GLN A 410 -30.50 -7.18 -18.51
N VAL A 411 -31.10 -7.16 -17.31
CA VAL A 411 -30.46 -6.57 -16.11
C VAL A 411 -29.14 -7.27 -15.77
N ILE A 412 -29.07 -8.60 -15.86
CA ILE A 412 -27.82 -9.33 -15.61
C ILE A 412 -26.76 -8.98 -16.65
N LYS A 413 -27.10 -8.98 -17.95
CA LYS A 413 -26.15 -8.71 -19.03
C LYS A 413 -25.60 -7.29 -18.97
N GLU A 414 -26.45 -6.29 -18.72
CA GLU A 414 -26.06 -4.87 -18.67
C GLU A 414 -25.15 -4.54 -17.49
N ASN A 415 -25.20 -5.32 -16.40
CA ASN A 415 -24.46 -5.04 -15.16
C ASN A 415 -23.24 -5.94 -14.95
N ARG A 416 -22.92 -6.83 -15.91
CA ARG A 416 -21.74 -7.72 -15.85
C ARG A 416 -20.42 -7.03 -16.27
N GLY A 417 -19.31 -7.69 -15.96
CA GLY A 417 -17.94 -7.31 -16.26
C GLY A 417 -17.33 -6.30 -15.28
N ALA A 418 -17.93 -6.07 -14.11
CA ALA A 418 -17.38 -5.12 -13.13
C ALA A 418 -16.13 -5.67 -12.44
N ASP A 419 -16.07 -6.98 -12.21
CA ASP A 419 -14.90 -7.72 -11.78
C ASP A 419 -13.71 -7.54 -12.73
N VAL A 420 -13.87 -7.78 -14.03
CA VAL A 420 -12.82 -7.63 -15.05
C VAL A 420 -12.30 -6.20 -15.12
N ARG A 421 -13.21 -5.20 -15.14
CA ARG A 421 -12.83 -3.79 -15.10
C ARG A 421 -12.07 -3.44 -13.82
N SER A 422 -12.50 -3.98 -12.68
CA SER A 422 -11.81 -3.78 -11.40
C SER A 422 -10.41 -4.41 -11.43
N ILE A 423 -10.23 -5.62 -11.98
CA ILE A 423 -8.90 -6.25 -12.06
C ILE A 423 -7.96 -5.50 -13.02
N HIS A 424 -8.49 -4.92 -14.10
CA HIS A 424 -7.71 -4.01 -14.95
C HIS A 424 -7.12 -2.84 -14.15
N TYR A 425 -7.95 -2.13 -13.37
CA TYR A 425 -7.47 -1.04 -12.53
C TYR A 425 -6.59 -1.50 -11.36
N LEU A 426 -6.75 -2.75 -10.89
CA LEU A 426 -5.86 -3.33 -9.88
C LEU A 426 -4.45 -3.54 -10.46
N LYS A 427 -4.35 -4.14 -11.65
CA LYS A 427 -3.06 -4.36 -12.33
C LYS A 427 -2.32 -3.06 -12.57
N GLU A 428 -3.00 -2.08 -13.13
CA GLU A 428 -2.41 -0.76 -13.37
C GLU A 428 -1.97 -0.08 -12.05
N LEU A 429 -2.74 -0.23 -10.96
CA LEU A 429 -2.33 0.26 -9.65
C LEU A 429 -1.07 -0.43 -9.12
N LEU A 430 -1.00 -1.75 -9.25
CA LEU A 430 0.17 -2.53 -8.83
C LEU A 430 1.41 -2.15 -9.65
N ASP A 431 1.27 -1.95 -10.96
CA ASP A 431 2.37 -1.48 -11.82
C ASP A 431 2.85 -0.07 -11.45
N LEU A 432 1.91 0.84 -11.12
CA LEU A 432 2.25 2.20 -10.69
C LEU A 432 2.91 2.26 -9.31
N THR A 433 2.60 1.29 -8.45
CA THR A 433 3.07 1.22 -7.06
C THR A 433 4.25 0.28 -6.88
N ALA A 434 4.60 -0.50 -7.91
CA ALA A 434 5.77 -1.36 -7.93
C ALA A 434 7.04 -0.55 -7.64
N VAL A 435 7.90 -1.12 -6.79
CA VAL A 435 9.20 -0.56 -6.42
C VAL A 435 10.27 -1.55 -6.88
N PRO A 436 11.15 -1.18 -7.83
CA PRO A 436 12.14 -2.09 -8.42
C PRO A 436 13.06 -2.80 -7.42
N ALA A 437 13.45 -2.13 -6.32
CA ALA A 437 14.43 -2.65 -5.35
C ALA A 437 13.83 -3.21 -4.05
N ARG A 438 12.51 -3.46 -3.99
CA ARG A 438 11.82 -3.78 -2.73
C ARG A 438 11.96 -5.28 -2.36
N GLU A 439 13.07 -5.66 -1.73
CA GLU A 439 13.18 -6.94 -1.00
C GLU A 439 12.97 -6.73 0.51
N TYR A 440 11.96 -7.39 1.09
CA TYR A 440 11.75 -7.45 2.54
C TYR A 440 12.29 -8.77 3.09
N LYS A 441 13.61 -8.89 3.20
CA LYS A 441 14.21 -9.95 4.02
C LYS A 441 14.35 -9.44 5.45
N SER A 442 13.79 -10.17 6.41
CA SER A 442 13.98 -9.88 7.83
C SER A 442 15.29 -10.52 8.29
N TYR A 443 16.24 -9.70 8.75
CA TYR A 443 17.50 -10.15 9.35
C TYR A 443 17.76 -9.42 10.67
N PRO A 444 18.53 -10.01 11.61
CA PRO A 444 18.94 -9.35 12.84
C PRO A 444 19.62 -8.00 12.58
N ILE A 445 19.11 -6.95 13.22
CA ILE A 445 19.71 -5.62 13.22
C ILE A 445 20.28 -5.37 14.61
N ASN A 446 21.60 -5.20 14.68
CA ASN A 446 22.30 -4.83 15.90
C ASN A 446 22.57 -3.32 15.90
N THR A 447 21.66 -2.57 16.53
CA THR A 447 21.89 -1.16 16.87
C THR A 447 22.66 -1.11 18.17
N ARG A 448 23.99 -1.06 18.10
CA ARG A 448 24.80 -1.04 19.32
C ARG A 448 24.73 0.34 19.97
N ASN A 449 23.81 0.47 20.93
CA ASN A 449 23.77 1.56 21.90
C ASN A 449 24.55 1.12 23.14
N LEU A 450 25.89 1.15 23.09
CA LEU A 450 26.81 1.50 24.19
C LEU A 450 26.55 1.10 25.66
N THR A 451 25.72 0.11 25.91
CA THR A 451 25.45 -0.46 27.23
C THR A 451 26.08 -1.85 27.39
N ASP A 452 26.64 -2.43 26.32
CA ASP A 452 27.50 -3.60 26.42
C ASP A 452 28.87 -3.18 26.97
N GLU A 453 29.30 -3.87 28.04
CA GLU A 453 30.61 -3.67 28.67
C GLU A 453 31.72 -3.70 27.60
N GLY A 454 32.31 -2.51 27.31
CA GLY A 454 33.43 -2.37 26.38
C GLY A 454 33.23 -1.38 25.21
N GLY A 455 32.03 -0.83 24.98
CA GLY A 455 31.84 0.23 23.96
C GLY A 455 32.11 1.65 24.48
N GLY A 456 32.74 2.53 23.68
CA GLY A 456 33.03 3.92 24.07
C GLY A 456 31.81 4.86 24.02
N ARG A 457 31.38 5.44 25.16
CA ARG A 457 30.13 6.24 25.32
C ARG A 457 29.80 7.17 24.13
N LEU A 458 28.55 7.11 23.66
CA LEU A 458 27.94 8.06 22.72
C LEU A 458 28.11 9.47 23.30
N ARG A 459 28.53 10.43 22.48
CA ARG A 459 28.56 11.83 22.92
C ARG A 459 27.14 12.23 23.32
N HIS A 460 26.99 12.92 24.44
CA HIS A 460 25.69 13.29 25.02
C HIS A 460 24.73 13.94 24.00
N GLY A 461 25.28 14.74 23.07
CA GLY A 461 24.51 15.37 21.99
C GLY A 461 23.90 14.38 20.99
N ASP A 462 24.61 13.32 20.62
CA ASP A 462 24.14 12.34 19.63
C ASP A 462 22.99 11.48 20.21
N ALA A 463 23.04 11.17 21.51
CA ALA A 463 21.97 10.47 22.21
C ALA A 463 20.67 11.31 22.28
N ILE A 464 20.80 12.62 22.52
CA ILE A 464 19.64 13.54 22.52
C ILE A 464 19.04 13.65 21.12
N ILE A 465 19.86 13.77 20.08
CA ILE A 465 19.39 13.84 18.68
C ILE A 465 18.66 12.56 18.30
N GLN A 466 19.21 11.38 18.65
CA GLN A 466 18.53 10.10 18.40
C GLN A 466 17.19 10.00 19.14
N TYR A 467 17.14 10.42 20.41
CA TYR A 467 15.89 10.43 21.17
C TYR A 467 14.85 11.37 20.55
N VAL A 468 15.23 12.58 20.16
CA VAL A 468 14.32 13.53 19.50
C VAL A 468 13.86 13.01 18.14
N MET A 469 14.73 12.38 17.35
CA MET A 469 14.37 11.72 16.10
C MET A 469 13.39 10.55 16.35
N GLN A 470 13.64 9.73 17.36
CA GLN A 470 12.76 8.62 17.73
C GLN A 470 11.39 9.11 18.21
N VAL A 471 11.32 10.22 18.94
CA VAL A 471 10.04 10.82 19.35
C VAL A 471 9.37 11.57 18.18
N ALA A 472 10.12 12.16 17.26
CA ALA A 472 9.56 12.88 16.12
C ALA A 472 9.04 11.97 15.00
N TYR A 473 9.63 10.79 14.83
CA TYR A 473 9.34 9.86 13.73
C TYR A 473 8.94 8.43 14.19
N GLY A 474 8.97 8.15 15.49
CA GLY A 474 8.61 6.84 16.03
C GLY A 474 7.10 6.59 16.00
N PRO A 475 6.68 5.32 15.88
CA PRO A 475 5.27 4.94 15.81
C PRO A 475 4.50 5.23 17.11
N GLU A 476 5.21 5.29 18.24
CA GLU A 476 4.63 5.60 19.55
C GLU A 476 5.31 6.82 20.19
N THR A 477 4.58 7.92 20.32
CA THR A 477 4.98 9.08 21.13
C THR A 477 4.33 8.98 22.51
N PRO A 478 5.10 8.79 23.60
CA PRO A 478 4.58 8.86 24.96
C PRO A 478 3.91 10.21 25.24
N PHE A 479 3.11 10.33 26.30
CA PHE A 479 2.46 11.60 26.68
C PHE A 479 3.45 12.77 26.80
N PHE A 480 4.60 12.56 27.44
CA PHE A 480 5.68 13.56 27.51
C PHE A 480 6.30 13.86 26.14
N GLY A 481 6.27 12.90 25.21
CA GLY A 481 6.63 13.09 23.82
C GLY A 481 5.74 14.11 23.14
N TRP A 482 4.42 14.07 23.34
CA TRP A 482 3.49 15.08 22.79
C TRP A 482 3.79 16.50 23.29
N LEU A 483 4.07 16.66 24.58
CA LEU A 483 4.46 17.95 25.15
C LEU A 483 5.77 18.46 24.53
N LEU A 484 6.78 17.58 24.42
CA LEU A 484 8.04 17.88 23.75
C LEU A 484 7.81 18.30 22.29
N LEU A 485 6.97 17.58 21.54
CA LEU A 485 6.67 17.89 20.15
C LEU A 485 5.94 19.23 19.97
N ALA A 486 5.08 19.62 20.92
CA ALA A 486 4.45 20.93 20.92
C ALA A 486 5.47 22.05 21.15
N VAL A 487 6.39 21.86 22.11
CA VAL A 487 7.51 22.78 22.34
C VAL A 487 8.40 22.90 21.09
N LEU A 488 8.78 21.77 20.50
CA LEU A 488 9.57 21.73 19.27
C LEU A 488 8.86 22.41 18.09
N ARG A 489 7.52 22.32 18.00
CA ARG A 489 6.74 23.06 17.00
C ARG A 489 6.82 24.56 17.21
N GLY A 490 6.70 25.03 18.46
CA GLY A 490 6.91 26.45 18.81
C GLY A 490 8.31 26.94 18.43
N MET A 491 9.34 26.16 18.74
CA MET A 491 10.72 26.45 18.33
C MET A 491 10.91 26.46 16.81
N SER A 492 10.13 25.65 16.08
CA SER A 492 10.22 25.59 14.61
C SER A 492 9.72 26.85 13.95
N TYR A 493 8.67 27.49 14.48
CA TYR A 493 8.23 28.79 13.99
C TYR A 493 9.27 29.89 14.23
N LEU A 494 9.97 29.85 15.37
CA LEU A 494 11.07 30.79 15.64
C LEU A 494 12.24 30.58 14.69
N TYR A 495 12.61 29.32 14.44
CA TYR A 495 13.66 28.97 13.49
C TYR A 495 13.29 29.40 12.06
N GLU A 496 12.06 29.08 11.64
CA GLU A 496 11.49 29.48 10.36
C GLU A 496 11.53 30.99 10.14
N PHE A 497 11.06 31.75 11.14
CA PHE A 497 11.11 33.20 11.12
C PHE A 497 12.56 33.70 10.95
N GLY A 498 13.50 33.14 11.70
CA GLY A 498 14.92 33.50 11.58
C GLY A 498 15.50 33.21 10.19
N VAL A 499 15.18 32.05 9.60
CA VAL A 499 15.58 31.68 8.23
C VAL A 499 14.99 32.66 7.22
N CYS A 500 13.68 32.92 7.28
CA CYS A 500 12.98 33.83 6.39
C CYS A 500 13.49 35.27 6.50
N CYS A 501 13.72 35.78 7.72
CA CYS A 501 14.28 37.11 7.94
C CYS A 501 15.68 37.22 7.34
N LYS A 502 16.57 36.26 7.64
CA LYS A 502 17.93 36.29 7.14
C LYS A 502 17.97 36.19 5.62
N LEU A 503 17.13 35.35 5.00
CA LEU A 503 17.02 35.27 3.54
C LEU A 503 16.49 36.57 2.93
N SER A 504 15.47 37.17 3.56
CA SER A 504 14.91 38.46 3.14
C SER A 504 15.97 39.57 3.18
N MET A 505 16.83 39.59 4.20
CA MET A 505 17.95 40.55 4.27
C MET A 505 18.92 40.42 3.10
N TYR A 506 19.19 39.21 2.61
CA TYR A 506 19.99 39.03 1.39
C TYR A 506 19.22 39.43 0.13
N ASN A 507 17.92 39.15 0.06
CA ASN A 507 17.10 39.47 -1.12
C ASN A 507 16.87 40.98 -1.28
N CYS A 508 16.75 41.73 -0.18
CA CYS A 508 16.65 43.19 -0.22
C CYS A 508 18.00 43.92 -0.32
N GLY A 509 19.11 43.18 -0.37
CA GLY A 509 20.46 43.74 -0.46
C GLY A 509 21.02 44.31 0.86
N LEU A 510 20.36 44.10 2.00
CA LEU A 510 20.86 44.51 3.31
C LEU A 510 22.14 43.74 3.70
N LEU A 511 22.20 42.45 3.35
CA LEU A 511 23.39 41.62 3.51
C LEU A 511 24.06 41.41 2.15
N HIS A 512 25.38 41.63 2.10
CA HIS A 512 26.17 41.52 0.88
C HIS A 512 26.36 40.06 0.46
N ARG A 513 26.15 39.77 -0.84
CA ARG A 513 26.52 38.51 -1.48
C ARG A 513 27.82 38.74 -2.23
N GLU A 514 28.83 37.92 -1.93
CA GLU A 514 30.10 37.97 -2.65
C GLU A 514 29.95 37.25 -3.99
N LYS A 515 30.43 37.88 -5.07
CA LYS A 515 30.50 37.29 -6.40
C LYS A 515 31.95 36.96 -6.76
N LEU A 516 32.20 35.76 -7.28
CA LEU A 516 33.52 35.32 -7.70
C LEU A 516 33.68 35.42 -9.22
N ASN A 517 34.92 35.52 -9.69
CA ASN A 517 35.28 35.57 -11.12
C ASN A 517 35.32 34.16 -11.75
N CYS A 518 34.35 33.31 -11.45
CA CYS A 518 34.21 31.96 -12.01
C CYS A 518 32.75 31.51 -11.89
N CYS A 519 32.36 30.46 -12.62
CA CYS A 519 31.03 29.87 -12.47
C CYS A 519 30.93 29.17 -11.11
N VAL A 520 29.91 29.48 -10.30
CA VAL A 520 29.66 28.84 -9.00
C VAL A 520 28.38 28.02 -9.06
N ILE A 521 28.52 26.71 -8.92
CA ILE A 521 27.41 25.75 -8.89
C ILE A 521 27.22 25.26 -7.45
N SER A 522 26.02 25.36 -6.93
CA SER A 522 25.66 24.85 -5.60
C SER A 522 24.89 23.56 -5.73
N ILE A 523 25.33 22.55 -4.97
CA ILE A 523 24.61 21.30 -4.76
C ILE A 523 24.12 21.29 -3.34
N GLY A 524 22.82 21.14 -3.14
CA GLY A 524 22.28 21.05 -1.80
C GLY A 524 20.90 20.44 -1.75
N ASN A 525 20.30 20.51 -0.58
CA ASN A 525 18.96 20.01 -0.33
C ASN A 525 18.25 20.89 0.69
N ILE A 526 16.96 20.66 0.87
CA ILE A 526 16.14 21.39 1.85
C ILE A 526 15.87 20.59 3.13
N THR A 527 16.29 19.32 3.19
CA THR A 527 16.07 18.43 4.33
C THR A 527 17.37 18.11 5.10
N VAL A 528 17.28 17.67 6.34
CA VAL A 528 18.40 16.97 7.00
C VAL A 528 18.39 15.49 6.62
N GLY A 529 19.57 14.90 6.44
CA GLY A 529 19.74 13.51 6.05
C GLY A 529 20.54 13.31 4.76
N GLY A 530 20.80 12.03 4.45
CA GLY A 530 21.60 11.60 3.30
C GLY A 530 20.80 11.58 1.99
N THR A 531 20.76 12.73 1.30
CA THR A 531 20.09 12.89 0.00
C THR A 531 20.96 12.56 -1.21
N GLY A 532 22.22 12.15 -1.02
CA GLY A 532 23.16 11.85 -2.11
C GLY A 532 23.95 13.05 -2.63
N LYS A 533 24.16 14.09 -1.82
CA LYS A 533 24.92 15.31 -2.19
C LYS A 533 26.34 15.00 -2.64
N THR A 534 27.13 14.35 -1.78
CA THR A 534 28.54 14.04 -2.05
C THR A 534 28.74 13.20 -3.32
N PRO A 535 28.00 12.09 -3.55
CA PRO A 535 28.06 11.37 -4.82
C PRO A 535 27.65 12.20 -6.05
N THR A 536 26.66 13.09 -5.89
CA THR A 536 26.24 13.99 -6.98
C THR A 536 27.31 15.03 -7.29
N ALA A 537 27.96 15.59 -6.26
CA ALA A 537 29.08 16.51 -6.42
C ALA A 537 30.25 15.84 -7.15
N GLN A 538 30.59 14.61 -6.78
CA GLN A 538 31.60 13.81 -7.48
C GLN A 538 31.24 13.60 -8.96
N LYS A 539 30.00 13.19 -9.25
CA LYS A 539 29.55 12.95 -10.61
C LYS A 539 29.58 14.22 -11.47
N MET A 540 29.08 15.33 -10.92
CA MET A 540 29.07 16.62 -11.59
C MET A 540 30.50 17.14 -11.84
N ALA A 541 31.40 17.02 -10.86
CA ALA A 541 32.80 17.40 -11.00
C ALA A 541 33.49 16.61 -12.12
N ALA A 542 33.25 15.29 -12.17
CA ALA A 542 33.78 14.44 -13.24
C ALA A 542 33.25 14.83 -14.63
N ILE A 543 31.96 15.19 -14.74
CA ILE A 543 31.35 15.68 -15.99
C ILE A 543 31.96 17.02 -16.41
N ILE A 544 32.10 17.98 -15.50
CA ILE A 544 32.66 19.31 -15.81
C ILE A 544 34.14 19.19 -16.21
N LYS A 545 34.90 18.31 -15.55
CA LYS A 545 36.27 18.01 -15.93
C LYS A 545 36.36 17.38 -17.32
N SER A 546 35.46 16.46 -17.67
CA SER A 546 35.45 15.85 -19.01
C SER A 546 35.00 16.82 -20.11
N MET A 547 34.28 17.88 -19.76
CA MET A 547 34.03 19.03 -20.64
C MET A 547 35.26 19.94 -20.85
N GLY A 548 36.35 19.70 -20.11
CA GLY A 548 37.62 20.43 -20.26
C GLY A 548 37.82 21.61 -19.31
N TYR A 549 36.90 21.84 -18.36
CA TYR A 549 37.00 22.95 -17.41
C TYR A 549 37.77 22.58 -16.14
N ARG A 550 38.51 23.56 -15.58
CA ARG A 550 39.18 23.45 -14.28
C ARG A 550 38.17 23.62 -13.15
N VAL A 551 37.67 22.49 -12.64
CA VAL A 551 36.72 22.44 -11.53
C VAL A 551 37.41 22.30 -10.17
N VAL A 552 36.90 22.99 -9.15
CA VAL A 552 37.32 22.87 -7.74
C VAL A 552 36.12 22.64 -6.84
N ILE A 553 36.23 21.73 -5.87
CA ILE A 553 35.17 21.46 -4.90
C ILE A 553 35.42 22.24 -3.61
N LEU A 554 34.40 22.95 -3.14
CA LEU A 554 34.35 23.58 -1.83
C LEU A 554 33.44 22.79 -0.89
N ASN A 555 34.02 22.26 0.18
CA ASN A 555 33.28 21.58 1.25
C ASN A 555 33.36 22.39 2.56
N ARG A 556 32.40 22.18 3.47
CA ARG A 556 32.36 22.89 4.76
C ARG A 556 33.49 22.48 5.71
N GLY A 557 33.97 21.24 5.61
CA GLY A 557 34.73 20.58 6.68
C GLY A 557 33.82 20.24 7.87
N TYR A 558 32.65 19.64 7.62
CA TYR A 558 31.81 19.18 8.74
C TYR A 558 32.54 18.08 9.53
N ARG A 559 32.56 18.20 10.87
CA ARG A 559 33.36 17.36 11.78
C ARG A 559 34.88 17.31 11.49
N SER A 560 35.42 18.22 10.67
CA SER A 560 36.87 18.32 10.44
C SER A 560 37.59 18.81 11.70
N HIS A 561 38.76 18.25 12.01
CA HIS A 561 39.65 18.75 13.08
C HIS A 561 40.64 19.82 12.59
N TRP A 562 40.22 20.66 11.64
CA TRP A 562 41.01 21.76 11.11
C TRP A 562 40.64 23.09 11.76
N GLY A 563 41.61 23.73 12.44
CA GLY A 563 41.39 24.96 13.20
C GLY A 563 41.51 26.27 12.40
N LYS A 564 42.01 26.22 11.16
CA LYS A 564 42.22 27.42 10.32
C LYS A 564 40.98 27.70 9.45
N GLU A 565 40.89 28.92 8.93
CA GLU A 565 39.76 29.36 8.09
C GLU A 565 39.66 28.61 6.76
N LEU A 566 40.81 28.17 6.22
CA LEU A 566 40.94 27.45 4.95
C LEU A 566 41.88 26.26 5.11
N GLY A 567 41.51 25.12 4.53
CA GLY A 567 42.35 23.92 4.42
C GLY A 567 42.30 23.32 3.01
N VAL A 568 43.44 23.06 2.39
CA VAL A 568 43.52 22.38 1.09
C VAL A 568 43.64 20.89 1.36
N VAL A 569 42.55 20.15 1.11
CA VAL A 569 42.54 18.69 1.30
C VAL A 569 43.34 18.02 0.18
N SER A 570 43.15 18.48 -1.06
CA SER A 570 43.91 18.03 -2.22
C SER A 570 44.03 19.13 -3.28
N ASP A 571 45.16 19.14 -3.99
CA ASP A 571 45.38 19.93 -5.23
C ASP A 571 44.99 19.17 -6.50
N GLY A 572 44.35 17.99 -6.35
CA GLY A 572 44.03 17.07 -7.42
C GLY A 572 45.13 16.03 -7.69
N ASN A 573 46.38 16.28 -7.36
CA ASN A 573 47.47 15.31 -7.56
C ASN A 573 47.86 14.61 -6.27
N LYS A 574 47.85 15.34 -5.15
CA LYS A 574 48.22 14.86 -3.83
C LYS A 574 47.13 15.21 -2.82
N ILE A 575 46.92 14.32 -1.86
CA ILE A 575 46.08 14.56 -0.68
C ILE A 575 47.00 15.02 0.46
N PHE A 576 46.71 16.17 1.06
CA PHE A 576 47.53 16.81 2.09
C PHE A 576 47.01 16.61 3.51
N MET A 577 45.75 16.19 3.65
CA MET A 577 45.07 16.06 4.94
C MET A 577 44.60 14.63 5.15
N THR A 578 44.65 14.16 6.40
CA THR A 578 44.05 12.88 6.81
C THR A 578 42.52 12.99 6.85
N ALA A 579 41.82 11.85 6.92
CA ALA A 579 40.37 11.83 7.11
C ALA A 579 39.94 12.56 8.40
N TYR A 580 40.73 12.44 9.47
CA TYR A 580 40.52 13.14 10.74
C TYR A 580 40.62 14.67 10.59
N GLU A 581 41.62 15.15 9.88
CA GLU A 581 41.84 16.59 9.68
C GLU A 581 40.82 17.19 8.72
N ALA A 582 40.52 16.51 7.60
CA ALA A 582 39.66 17.03 6.54
C ALA A 582 38.16 16.84 6.82
N GLY A 583 37.81 15.85 7.63
CA GLY A 583 36.46 15.27 7.68
C GLY A 583 36.30 14.15 6.62
N ASP A 584 35.44 13.19 6.95
CA ASP A 584 35.22 11.97 6.15
C ASP A 584 34.75 12.27 4.71
N GLU A 585 33.79 13.17 4.52
CA GLU A 585 33.25 13.52 3.21
C GLU A 585 34.27 14.20 2.30
N ALA A 586 35.02 15.18 2.82
CA ALA A 586 36.01 15.92 2.04
C ALA A 586 37.20 15.04 1.66
N TYR A 587 37.67 14.18 2.58
CA TYR A 587 38.71 13.21 2.31
C TYR A 587 38.27 12.17 1.27
N LEU A 588 37.04 11.65 1.39
CA LEU A 588 36.48 10.72 0.40
C LEU A 588 36.41 11.34 -0.99
N MET A 589 35.97 12.60 -1.12
CA MET A 589 35.95 13.32 -2.40
C MET A 589 37.35 13.46 -2.99
N ALA A 590 38.33 13.87 -2.18
CA ALA A 590 39.72 13.99 -2.62
C ALA A 590 40.30 12.65 -3.11
N LYS A 591 39.95 11.54 -2.46
CA LYS A 591 40.40 10.19 -2.84
C LYS A 591 39.77 9.67 -4.12
N THR A 592 38.51 10.00 -4.36
CA THR A 592 37.70 9.46 -5.48
C THR A 592 37.75 10.32 -6.74
N LEU A 593 38.29 11.54 -6.66
CA LEU A 593 38.34 12.49 -7.77
C LEU A 593 39.79 12.89 -8.11
N PRO A 594 40.59 11.99 -8.71
CA PRO A 594 41.95 12.33 -9.13
C PRO A 594 41.92 13.48 -10.14
N GLY A 595 42.80 14.45 -9.91
CA GLY A 595 42.98 15.69 -10.66
C GLY A 595 41.85 16.70 -10.50
N ILE A 596 41.10 16.67 -9.39
CA ILE A 596 40.13 17.72 -9.01
C ILE A 596 40.49 18.20 -7.59
N PRO A 597 40.86 19.47 -7.40
CA PRO A 597 41.17 19.98 -6.07
C PRO A 597 39.95 20.02 -5.15
N VAL A 598 40.18 19.78 -3.86
CA VAL A 598 39.17 19.83 -2.80
C VAL A 598 39.66 20.73 -1.67
N ILE A 599 38.86 21.73 -1.32
CA ILE A 599 39.16 22.71 -0.26
C ILE A 599 38.06 22.65 0.79
N ILE A 600 38.43 22.73 2.06
CA ILE A 600 37.51 22.89 3.18
C ILE A 600 37.59 24.28 3.79
N GLY A 601 36.43 24.79 4.24
CA GLY A 601 36.35 26.02 5.03
C GLY A 601 34.91 26.42 5.33
N LYS A 602 34.69 27.03 6.50
CA LYS A 602 33.34 27.47 6.91
C LYS A 602 32.83 28.64 6.07
N ASN A 603 33.71 29.56 5.68
CA ASN A 603 33.39 30.70 4.83
C ASN A 603 33.73 30.37 3.37
N ARG A 604 32.71 30.07 2.56
CA ARG A 604 32.91 29.63 1.17
C ARG A 604 33.41 30.74 0.26
N ALA A 605 33.24 32.00 0.65
CA ALA A 605 33.74 33.12 -0.13
C ALA A 605 35.27 33.19 -0.06
N VAL A 606 35.85 32.97 1.14
CA VAL A 606 37.31 32.89 1.33
C VAL A 606 37.92 31.71 0.59
N THR A 607 37.32 30.52 0.72
CA THR A 607 37.80 29.33 0.00
C THR A 607 37.62 29.44 -1.51
N GLY A 608 36.55 30.11 -1.96
CA GLY A 608 36.30 30.40 -3.36
C GLY A 608 37.30 31.37 -3.97
N ARG A 609 37.65 32.47 -3.29
CA ARG A 609 38.73 33.37 -3.74
C ARG A 609 40.05 32.64 -3.89
N TYR A 610 40.41 31.80 -2.91
CA TYR A 610 41.61 30.98 -3.00
C TYR A 610 41.56 30.01 -4.19
N ALA A 611 40.42 29.37 -4.46
CA ALA A 611 40.24 28.47 -5.60
C ALA A 611 40.46 29.20 -6.94
N VAL A 612 39.92 30.41 -7.09
CA VAL A 612 40.12 31.23 -8.30
C VAL A 612 41.58 31.69 -8.42
N GLU A 613 42.14 32.28 -7.37
CA GLU A 613 43.46 32.94 -7.42
C GLU A 613 44.65 31.96 -7.41
N LYS A 614 44.54 30.83 -6.71
CA LYS A 614 45.66 29.91 -6.49
C LYS A 614 45.52 28.61 -7.26
N LEU A 615 44.30 28.18 -7.56
CA LEU A 615 44.04 26.94 -8.31
C LEU A 615 43.47 27.19 -9.71
N ASN A 616 43.34 28.45 -10.12
CA ASN A 616 42.83 28.87 -11.44
C ASN A 616 41.46 28.22 -11.77
N ALA A 617 40.57 28.13 -10.77
CA ALA A 617 39.25 27.54 -10.94
C ALA A 617 38.41 28.31 -11.97
N GLU A 618 37.89 27.60 -12.96
CA GLU A 618 36.89 28.09 -13.92
C GLU A 618 35.47 27.81 -13.43
N VAL A 619 35.32 26.69 -12.71
CA VAL A 619 34.07 26.26 -12.12
C VAL A 619 34.30 25.84 -10.67
N ILE A 620 33.42 26.28 -9.78
CA ILE A 620 33.40 25.90 -8.38
C ILE A 620 32.12 25.10 -8.11
N ILE A 621 32.27 23.94 -7.47
CA ILE A 621 31.13 23.18 -6.94
C ILE A 621 31.11 23.34 -5.42
N MET A 622 30.01 23.87 -4.89
CA MET A 622 29.75 23.93 -3.47
C MET A 622 28.97 22.69 -3.02
N ASP A 623 29.60 21.82 -2.26
CA ASP A 623 28.91 20.71 -1.60
C ASP A 623 28.16 21.22 -0.36
N ASP A 624 26.87 20.88 -0.28
CA ASP A 624 25.91 21.38 0.71
C ASP A 624 25.76 22.92 0.70
N GLY A 625 25.64 23.50 -0.50
CA GLY A 625 25.67 24.94 -0.76
C GLY A 625 24.35 25.70 -0.67
N TYR A 626 23.20 25.02 -0.69
CA TYR A 626 21.88 25.67 -0.90
C TYR A 626 21.51 26.72 0.17
N GLN A 627 21.90 26.48 1.43
CA GLN A 627 21.70 27.42 2.54
C GLN A 627 22.78 28.51 2.64
N HIS A 628 23.83 28.46 1.81
CA HIS A 628 25.00 29.34 1.90
C HIS A 628 24.83 30.61 1.04
N TRP A 629 23.90 31.48 1.44
CA TRP A 629 23.49 32.65 0.65
C TRP A 629 24.55 33.76 0.51
N GLN A 630 25.64 33.68 1.28
CA GLN A 630 26.73 34.67 1.30
C GLN A 630 27.54 34.70 0.01
N LEU A 631 27.53 33.59 -0.74
CA LEU A 631 28.21 33.45 -2.01
C LEU A 631 27.13 33.42 -3.11
N GLU A 632 27.31 34.21 -4.16
CA GLU A 632 26.45 34.19 -5.33
C GLU A 632 26.66 32.89 -6.13
N ARG A 633 25.58 32.35 -6.71
CA ARG A 633 25.60 31.11 -7.48
C ARG A 633 24.98 31.34 -8.85
N ASP A 634 25.55 30.70 -9.85
CA ASP A 634 25.06 30.72 -11.23
C ASP A 634 24.09 29.58 -11.51
N LEU A 635 24.14 28.51 -10.71
CA LEU A 635 23.25 27.35 -10.79
C LEU A 635 23.05 26.72 -9.40
N ASP A 636 21.81 26.64 -8.93
CA ASP A 636 21.43 25.88 -7.73
C ASP A 636 20.77 24.53 -8.10
N VAL A 637 21.49 23.44 -7.86
CA VAL A 637 20.99 22.06 -8.02
C VAL A 637 20.48 21.52 -6.70
N VAL A 638 19.17 21.26 -6.65
CA VAL A 638 18.46 20.85 -5.43
C VAL A 638 18.14 19.37 -5.48
N LEU A 639 18.72 18.61 -4.55
CA LEU A 639 18.49 17.18 -4.42
C LEU A 639 17.26 16.94 -3.54
N VAL A 640 16.39 16.05 -4.01
CA VAL A 640 15.20 15.60 -3.28
C VAL A 640 15.19 14.08 -3.21
N ASP A 641 15.27 13.54 -1.99
CA ASP A 641 15.20 12.10 -1.76
C ASP A 641 13.76 11.62 -1.97
N THR A 642 13.58 10.64 -2.87
CA THR A 642 12.25 10.12 -3.22
C THR A 642 11.63 9.21 -2.15
N LEU A 643 12.41 8.74 -1.17
CA LEU A 643 11.91 7.95 -0.03
C LEU A 643 11.43 8.86 1.10
N ASN A 644 12.26 9.82 1.51
CA ASN A 644 11.98 10.74 2.60
C ASN A 644 11.55 12.11 2.06
N MET A 645 10.40 12.14 1.36
CA MET A 645 9.85 13.31 0.70
C MET A 645 9.48 14.41 1.72
N PHE A 646 10.39 15.37 1.94
CA PHE A 646 10.19 16.53 2.83
C PHE A 646 9.84 16.21 4.30
N GLY A 647 10.01 14.95 4.73
CA GLY A 647 9.74 14.50 6.10
C GLY A 647 8.29 14.72 6.53
N ASN A 648 8.08 15.29 7.72
CA ASN A 648 6.75 15.61 8.26
C ASN A 648 6.26 17.02 7.85
N GLY A 649 6.87 17.64 6.84
CA GLY A 649 6.55 18.99 6.36
C GLY A 649 6.88 20.11 7.35
N CYS A 650 7.53 19.82 8.48
CA CYS A 650 7.93 20.84 9.46
C CYS A 650 9.41 21.21 9.29
N VAL A 651 9.72 22.48 9.53
CA VAL A 651 11.08 22.98 9.70
C VAL A 651 11.69 22.51 11.02
N LEU A 652 13.02 22.52 11.08
CA LEU A 652 13.77 22.21 12.30
C LEU A 652 13.31 23.12 13.45
N PRO A 653 13.27 22.63 14.71
CA PRO A 653 13.61 21.27 15.14
C PRO A 653 12.44 20.26 15.14
N ARG A 654 11.22 20.63 14.73
CA ARG A 654 10.06 19.71 14.74
C ARG A 654 10.12 18.68 13.61
N GLY A 655 10.68 19.05 12.48
CA GLY A 655 10.82 18.20 11.30
C GLY A 655 12.22 18.20 10.73
N THR A 656 12.36 17.71 9.51
CA THR A 656 13.64 17.62 8.82
C THR A 656 13.95 18.80 7.92
N LEU A 657 13.01 19.71 7.67
CA LEU A 657 13.25 20.81 6.75
C LEU A 657 14.24 21.82 7.36
N ARG A 658 15.29 22.16 6.61
CA ARG A 658 16.26 23.21 6.93
C ARG A 658 15.73 24.60 6.59
N GLU A 659 14.79 24.67 5.64
CA GLU A 659 14.13 25.88 5.18
C GLU A 659 12.69 25.54 4.76
N PRO A 660 11.76 26.51 4.72
CA PRO A 660 10.39 26.29 4.23
C PRO A 660 10.34 25.86 2.76
N LEU A 661 9.32 25.09 2.37
CA LEU A 661 9.20 24.54 1.01
C LEU A 661 9.07 25.63 -0.07
N GLU A 662 8.59 26.81 0.29
CA GLU A 662 8.54 28.00 -0.56
C GLU A 662 9.92 28.37 -1.13
N ASN A 663 11.00 28.04 -0.40
CA ASN A 663 12.36 28.28 -0.85
C ASN A 663 12.83 27.32 -1.95
N LEU A 664 12.02 26.33 -2.36
CA LEU A 664 12.25 25.55 -3.59
C LEU A 664 12.13 26.42 -4.86
N SER A 665 11.44 27.55 -4.80
CA SER A 665 11.35 28.53 -5.89
C SER A 665 12.71 29.03 -6.41
N ARG A 666 13.79 28.89 -5.62
CA ARG A 666 15.16 29.29 -5.99
C ARG A 666 15.95 28.21 -6.73
N GLY A 667 15.47 26.97 -6.76
CA GLY A 667 16.18 25.88 -7.44
C GLY A 667 16.15 26.09 -8.96
N ASP A 668 17.29 25.94 -9.62
CA ASP A 668 17.37 26.01 -11.08
C ASP A 668 17.21 24.64 -11.74
N LEU A 669 17.52 23.58 -11.00
CA LEU A 669 17.46 22.18 -11.43
C LEU A 669 17.18 21.28 -10.22
N PHE A 670 16.22 20.37 -10.35
CA PHE A 670 15.91 19.40 -9.29
C PHE A 670 16.41 18.00 -9.68
N LEU A 671 17.14 17.36 -8.77
CA LEU A 671 17.60 15.97 -8.91
C LEU A 671 16.87 15.07 -7.91
N LEU A 672 15.96 14.24 -8.41
CA LEU A 672 15.29 13.22 -7.62
C LEU A 672 16.24 12.04 -7.42
N THR A 673 16.61 11.75 -6.17
CA THR A 673 17.57 10.67 -5.87
C THR A 673 16.85 9.40 -5.35
N LYS A 674 17.50 8.24 -5.54
CA LYS A 674 17.01 6.91 -5.12
C LYS A 674 15.69 6.52 -5.80
N THR A 675 15.53 6.89 -7.07
CA THR A 675 14.29 6.66 -7.83
C THR A 675 13.97 5.19 -8.08
N ASP A 676 14.97 4.31 -7.93
CA ASP A 676 14.86 2.84 -7.91
C ASP A 676 14.19 2.29 -6.64
N GLN A 677 14.17 3.08 -5.57
CA GLN A 677 13.62 2.70 -4.26
C GLN A 677 12.23 3.30 -4.03
N SER A 678 11.71 4.13 -4.95
CA SER A 678 10.38 4.73 -4.87
C SER A 678 9.47 4.31 -6.01
N SER A 679 8.16 4.26 -5.73
CA SER A 679 7.18 3.90 -6.75
C SER A 679 7.03 4.99 -7.81
N LYS A 680 6.56 4.62 -9.00
CA LYS A 680 6.24 5.60 -10.05
C LYS A 680 5.19 6.61 -9.56
N LEU A 681 4.19 6.15 -8.82
CA LEU A 681 3.17 7.01 -8.22
C LEU A 681 3.77 8.04 -7.24
N SER A 682 4.67 7.61 -6.35
CA SER A 682 5.36 8.50 -5.39
C SER A 682 6.15 9.58 -6.12
N ARG A 683 6.86 9.21 -7.19
CA ARG A 683 7.62 10.17 -8.03
C ARG A 683 6.72 11.19 -8.72
N ILE A 684 5.57 10.76 -9.25
CA ILE A 684 4.58 11.68 -9.85
C ILE A 684 4.05 12.67 -8.80
N GLN A 685 3.71 12.20 -7.60
CA GLN A 685 3.25 13.04 -6.50
C GLN A 685 4.33 14.05 -6.05
N LEU A 686 5.59 13.61 -6.00
CA LEU A 686 6.72 14.48 -5.68
C LEU A 686 6.90 15.57 -6.74
N ARG A 687 6.84 15.21 -8.03
CA ARG A 687 6.91 16.17 -9.14
C ARG A 687 5.77 17.19 -9.06
N HIS A 688 4.53 16.77 -8.78
CA HIS A 688 3.43 17.69 -8.54
C HIS A 688 3.66 18.60 -7.33
N THR A 689 4.30 18.10 -6.27
CA THR A 689 4.59 18.90 -5.07
C THR A 689 5.65 19.96 -5.37
N ILE A 690 6.71 19.61 -6.09
CA ILE A 690 7.75 20.56 -6.52
C ILE A 690 7.14 21.62 -7.46
N ALA A 691 6.30 21.21 -8.41
CA ALA A 691 5.65 22.11 -9.36
C ALA A 691 4.76 23.18 -8.70
N LYS A 692 4.24 22.94 -7.48
CA LYS A 692 3.51 23.98 -6.71
C LYS A 692 4.38 25.18 -6.33
N TYR A 693 5.70 24.96 -6.19
CA TYR A 693 6.66 25.98 -5.76
C TYR A 693 7.57 26.45 -6.89
N ASN A 694 7.85 25.57 -7.86
CA ASN A 694 8.67 25.85 -9.03
C ASN A 694 8.28 24.93 -10.19
N ASP A 695 7.52 25.47 -11.14
CA ASP A 695 7.06 24.77 -12.34
C ASP A 695 8.00 24.92 -13.55
N LYS A 696 9.03 25.78 -13.44
CA LYS A 696 9.95 26.12 -14.53
C LYS A 696 11.21 25.25 -14.55
N ALA A 697 11.75 24.94 -13.37
CA ALA A 697 13.01 24.21 -13.27
C ALA A 697 12.83 22.74 -13.72
N PRO A 698 13.73 22.21 -14.56
CA PRO A 698 13.69 20.80 -14.94
C PRO A 698 13.91 19.89 -13.74
N ILE A 699 13.25 18.73 -13.80
CA ILE A 699 13.38 17.66 -12.83
C ILE A 699 14.03 16.46 -13.53
N VAL A 700 15.18 16.03 -13.01
CA VAL A 700 15.95 14.87 -13.49
C VAL A 700 15.93 13.76 -12.45
N GLU A 701 16.08 12.51 -12.87
CA GLU A 701 16.03 11.34 -11.99
C GLU A 701 17.39 10.67 -11.91
N SER A 702 17.76 10.22 -10.71
CA SER A 702 18.95 9.40 -10.50
C SER A 702 18.74 8.26 -9.51
N ILE A 703 19.63 7.28 -9.65
CA ILE A 703 19.77 6.13 -8.77
C ILE A 703 21.17 6.10 -8.19
N HIS A 704 21.31 5.51 -7.00
CA HIS A 704 22.62 5.12 -6.50
C HIS A 704 22.92 3.75 -7.11
N HIS A 705 23.69 3.72 -8.18
CA HIS A 705 23.97 2.51 -8.94
C HIS A 705 25.16 1.76 -8.32
N PRO A 706 24.97 0.53 -7.82
CA PRO A 706 26.08 -0.31 -7.39
C PRO A 706 26.91 -0.73 -8.61
N LYS A 707 28.24 -0.63 -8.51
CA LYS A 707 29.16 -1.01 -9.59
C LYS A 707 29.83 -2.35 -9.35
N ASN A 708 30.55 -2.44 -8.24
CA ASN A 708 31.38 -3.59 -7.90
C ASN A 708 31.74 -3.55 -6.41
N PHE A 709 32.35 -4.64 -5.94
CA PHE A 709 32.94 -4.76 -4.62
C PHE A 709 34.46 -4.67 -4.73
N VAL A 710 35.09 -3.88 -3.87
CA VAL A 710 36.56 -3.77 -3.84
C VAL A 710 37.06 -4.06 -2.44
N GLU A 711 38.07 -4.91 -2.31
CA GLU A 711 38.68 -5.20 -1.01
C GLU A 711 39.26 -3.90 -0.41
N ILE A 712 39.08 -3.70 0.89
CA ILE A 712 39.39 -2.44 1.56
C ILE A 712 40.85 -1.99 1.41
N ALA A 713 41.82 -2.91 1.43
CA ALA A 713 43.24 -2.59 1.27
C ALA A 713 43.55 -2.11 -0.15
N ASP A 714 42.94 -2.73 -1.16
CA ASP A 714 43.08 -2.33 -2.57
C ASP A 714 42.42 -0.98 -2.82
N TRP A 715 41.20 -0.80 -2.31
CA TRP A 715 40.50 0.48 -2.35
C TRP A 715 41.30 1.59 -1.66
N TYR A 716 41.96 1.27 -0.55
CA TYR A 716 42.78 2.24 0.17
C TYR A 716 44.04 2.63 -0.62
N LYS A 717 44.67 1.68 -1.32
CA LYS A 717 45.81 1.90 -2.21
C LYS A 717 45.44 2.56 -3.55
N GLY A 718 44.16 2.55 -3.92
CA GLY A 718 43.69 3.02 -5.23
C GLY A 718 44.05 2.07 -6.38
N ILE A 719 44.23 0.78 -6.10
CA ILE A 719 44.50 -0.26 -7.10
C ILE A 719 43.24 -1.08 -7.37
N SER A 720 43.19 -1.71 -8.54
CA SER A 720 42.01 -2.43 -9.06
C SER A 720 42.27 -3.93 -9.24
N GLU A 721 43.08 -4.54 -8.38
CA GLU A 721 43.49 -5.95 -8.53
C GLU A 721 42.43 -6.95 -8.04
N ASN A 722 41.79 -6.72 -6.88
CA ASN A 722 40.75 -7.59 -6.31
C ASN A 722 39.34 -6.99 -6.41
N ILE A 723 38.96 -6.51 -7.60
CA ILE A 723 37.59 -6.08 -7.87
C ILE A 723 36.73 -7.33 -8.09
N LYS A 724 35.57 -7.37 -7.42
CA LYS A 724 34.53 -8.37 -7.64
C LYS A 724 33.30 -7.77 -8.29
N ASP A 725 32.81 -8.43 -9.34
CA ASP A 725 31.54 -8.07 -9.93
C ASP A 725 30.37 -8.39 -8.98
N LEU A 726 29.25 -7.69 -9.18
CA LEU A 726 28.07 -7.86 -8.32
C LEU A 726 27.56 -9.31 -8.28
N GLU A 727 27.68 -10.02 -9.40
CA GLU A 727 27.24 -11.41 -9.55
C GLU A 727 28.07 -12.41 -8.72
N GLU A 728 29.33 -12.11 -8.41
CA GLU A 728 30.19 -13.04 -7.68
C GLU A 728 29.76 -13.28 -6.23
N LEU A 729 29.12 -12.27 -5.63
CA LEU A 729 28.58 -12.35 -4.29
C LEU A 729 27.07 -12.59 -4.27
N ARG A 730 26.40 -12.71 -5.42
CA ARG A 730 24.96 -12.99 -5.50
C ARG A 730 24.64 -14.32 -4.78
N GLY A 731 23.64 -14.30 -3.91
CA GLY A 731 23.20 -15.43 -3.10
C GLY A 731 24.16 -15.83 -1.97
N LYS A 732 25.23 -15.07 -1.72
CA LYS A 732 26.17 -15.32 -0.62
C LYS A 732 25.68 -14.69 0.68
N ASP A 733 26.01 -15.37 1.77
CA ASP A 733 25.73 -14.92 3.11
C ASP A 733 26.81 -13.91 3.56
N VAL A 734 26.38 -12.70 3.91
CA VAL A 734 27.28 -11.59 4.25
C VAL A 734 26.88 -10.91 5.55
N MET A 735 27.87 -10.31 6.22
CA MET A 735 27.65 -9.39 7.33
C MET A 735 27.82 -7.95 6.84
N VAL A 736 26.92 -7.06 7.27
CA VAL A 736 26.92 -5.67 6.82
C VAL A 736 27.13 -4.74 8.00
N PHE A 737 27.90 -3.67 7.82
CA PHE A 737 27.96 -2.59 8.80
C PHE A 737 28.05 -1.22 8.14
N SER A 738 27.45 -0.20 8.78
CA SER A 738 27.52 1.17 8.29
C SER A 738 27.30 2.21 9.39
N ALA A 739 27.88 3.39 9.17
CA ALA A 739 27.71 4.60 9.99
C ALA A 739 27.32 5.78 9.09
N ILE A 740 26.23 5.60 8.34
CA ILE A 740 25.67 6.55 7.38
C ILE A 740 24.29 7.04 7.82
N GLY A 741 23.84 8.18 7.28
CA GLY A 741 22.54 8.78 7.63
C GLY A 741 21.29 7.96 7.27
N ASN A 742 21.38 6.94 6.41
CA ASN A 742 20.28 6.00 6.11
C ASN A 742 20.80 4.57 5.86
N PRO A 743 21.10 3.79 6.92
CA PRO A 743 21.61 2.43 6.80
C PRO A 743 20.68 1.48 6.05
N SER A 744 19.36 1.62 6.24
CA SER A 744 18.37 0.76 5.58
C SER A 744 18.41 0.84 4.06
N SER A 745 18.70 2.01 3.47
CA SER A 745 18.81 2.17 2.00
C SER A 745 20.04 1.44 1.45
N PHE A 746 21.14 1.41 2.20
CA PHE A 746 22.33 0.65 1.84
C PHE A 746 22.06 -0.85 1.90
N GLU A 747 21.40 -1.32 2.96
CA GLU A 747 21.05 -2.74 3.10
C GLU A 747 20.06 -3.20 2.02
N GLN A 748 19.04 -2.40 1.70
CA GLN A 748 18.12 -2.68 0.59
C GLN A 748 18.86 -2.79 -0.75
N THR A 749 19.87 -1.94 -0.98
CA THR A 749 20.71 -2.03 -2.18
C THR A 749 21.42 -3.38 -2.22
N LEU A 750 22.03 -3.82 -1.11
CA LEU A 750 22.69 -5.12 -1.02
C LEU A 750 21.73 -6.30 -1.22
N SER A 751 20.54 -6.26 -0.62
CA SER A 751 19.50 -7.27 -0.85
C SER A 751 19.06 -7.30 -2.31
N SER A 752 18.88 -6.13 -2.96
CA SER A 752 18.50 -6.06 -4.38
C SER A 752 19.56 -6.62 -5.34
N ILE A 753 20.84 -6.61 -4.95
CA ILE A 753 21.93 -7.29 -5.67
C ILE A 753 21.80 -8.83 -5.52
N GLY A 754 21.04 -9.31 -4.54
CA GLY A 754 20.80 -10.71 -4.24
C GLY A 754 21.63 -11.25 -3.08
N LEU A 755 22.22 -10.38 -2.24
CA LEU A 755 22.97 -10.80 -1.05
C LEU A 755 22.02 -11.28 0.06
N ASN A 756 22.44 -12.30 0.79
CA ASN A 756 21.77 -12.75 2.00
C ASN A 756 22.43 -12.09 3.21
N ILE A 757 21.81 -11.03 3.73
CA ILE A 757 22.32 -10.32 4.90
C ILE A 757 22.03 -11.17 6.15
N MET A 758 23.08 -11.69 6.79
CA MET A 758 22.95 -12.50 8.01
C MET A 758 22.71 -11.63 9.24
N GLU A 759 23.41 -10.50 9.32
CA GLU A 759 23.29 -9.52 10.39
C GLU A 759 23.76 -8.16 9.86
N ALA A 760 23.09 -7.09 10.31
CA ALA A 760 23.48 -5.71 10.03
C ALA A 760 23.84 -4.97 11.32
N VAL A 761 25.06 -4.44 11.42
CA VAL A 761 25.52 -3.61 12.54
C VAL A 761 25.43 -2.13 12.16
N ARG A 762 24.63 -1.37 12.92
CA ARG A 762 24.38 0.05 12.64
C ARG A 762 25.01 0.93 13.72
N TYR A 763 25.78 1.91 13.26
CA TYR A 763 26.37 2.97 14.10
C TYR A 763 25.75 4.34 13.75
N PRO A 764 25.86 5.35 14.64
CA PRO A 764 25.46 6.72 14.34
C PRO A 764 26.19 7.28 13.11
N ASP A 765 25.56 8.20 12.37
CA ASP A 765 26.19 8.83 11.20
C ASP A 765 27.50 9.54 11.58
N HIS A 766 28.52 9.39 10.73
CA HIS A 766 29.89 9.87 10.97
C HIS A 766 30.57 9.29 12.24
N HIS A 767 30.23 8.06 12.64
CA HIS A 767 30.97 7.32 13.67
C HIS A 767 32.36 6.91 13.17
N ASP A 768 33.39 7.15 13.99
CA ASP A 768 34.78 6.73 13.76
C ASP A 768 35.01 5.33 14.35
N TYR A 769 35.54 4.40 13.55
CA TYR A 769 35.69 3.02 13.99
C TYR A 769 36.98 2.83 14.81
N GLY A 770 36.83 2.32 16.03
CA GLY A 770 37.98 1.89 16.84
C GLY A 770 38.49 0.50 16.45
N MET A 771 39.76 0.18 16.79
CA MET A 771 40.32 -1.16 16.58
C MET A 771 39.50 -2.27 17.26
N LEU A 772 39.04 -2.04 18.50
CA LEU A 772 38.21 -3.00 19.24
C LEU A 772 36.86 -3.24 18.56
N GLU A 773 36.27 -2.20 17.98
CA GLU A 773 34.98 -2.31 17.28
C GLU A 773 35.14 -3.10 15.99
N MET A 774 36.20 -2.84 15.23
CA MET A 774 36.49 -3.58 14.00
C MET A 774 36.84 -5.05 14.27
N GLN A 775 37.55 -5.34 15.36
CA GLN A 775 37.80 -6.71 15.82
C GLN A 775 36.48 -7.43 16.15
N TYR A 776 35.58 -6.77 16.89
CA TYR A 776 34.27 -7.32 17.20
C TYR A 776 33.45 -7.63 15.92
N ILE A 777 33.41 -6.70 14.96
CA ILE A 777 32.69 -6.92 13.69
C ILE A 777 33.27 -8.14 12.96
N ASN A 778 34.60 -8.27 12.93
CA ASN A 778 35.28 -9.40 12.30
C ASN A 778 34.99 -10.74 13.02
N GLU A 779 35.07 -10.79 14.35
CA GLU A 779 34.74 -11.97 15.14
C GLU A 779 33.27 -12.38 14.96
N ARG A 780 32.37 -11.41 14.90
CA ARG A 780 30.95 -11.65 14.67
C ARG A 780 30.71 -12.24 13.28
N ALA A 781 31.35 -11.70 12.25
CA ALA A 781 31.29 -12.24 10.89
C ALA A 781 31.78 -13.70 10.86
N SER A 782 32.87 -14.01 11.57
CA SER A 782 33.39 -15.38 11.71
C SER A 782 32.42 -16.30 12.44
N SER A 783 31.77 -15.82 13.51
CA SER A 783 30.78 -16.60 14.26
C SER A 783 29.54 -16.97 13.43
N LEU A 784 29.14 -16.08 12.52
CA LEU A 784 28.04 -16.28 11.59
C LEU A 784 28.46 -17.10 10.36
N LYS A 785 29.76 -17.38 10.19
CA LYS A 785 30.32 -18.00 8.98
C LYS A 785 29.99 -17.20 7.71
N ALA A 786 29.97 -15.88 7.81
CA ALA A 786 29.76 -15.01 6.67
C ALA A 786 30.91 -15.17 5.66
N VAL A 787 30.58 -15.13 4.37
CA VAL A 787 31.57 -15.21 3.28
C VAL A 787 32.35 -13.89 3.14
N ALA A 788 31.72 -12.78 3.52
CA ALA A 788 32.32 -11.45 3.44
C ALA A 788 31.67 -10.49 4.45
N MET A 789 32.44 -9.46 4.81
CA MET A 789 31.93 -8.23 5.39
C MET A 789 31.76 -7.17 4.31
N VAL A 790 30.67 -6.40 4.36
CA VAL A 790 30.39 -5.34 3.37
C VAL A 790 30.10 -4.01 4.07
N THR A 791 30.74 -2.93 3.60
CA THR A 791 30.53 -1.57 4.11
C THR A 791 30.55 -0.51 3.00
N THR A 792 30.34 0.76 3.36
CA THR A 792 30.30 1.88 2.41
C THR A 792 31.67 2.55 2.26
N ALA A 793 31.88 3.26 1.15
CA ALA A 793 33.09 4.06 0.95
C ALA A 793 33.22 5.21 1.98
N LYS A 794 32.10 5.75 2.48
CA LYS A 794 32.08 6.74 3.57
C LYS A 794 32.60 6.13 4.88
N ASP A 795 32.28 4.87 5.13
CA ASP A 795 32.75 4.17 6.32
C ASP A 795 34.21 3.74 6.21
N ALA A 796 34.64 3.32 5.01
CA ALA A 796 36.00 2.88 4.74
C ALA A 796 37.08 3.91 5.10
N VAL A 797 36.84 5.21 4.92
CA VAL A 797 37.83 6.26 5.26
C VAL A 797 38.02 6.46 6.77
N LYS A 798 37.14 5.87 7.60
CA LYS A 798 37.16 5.98 9.06
C LYS A 798 37.67 4.70 9.74
N ILE A 799 38.02 3.67 8.96
CA ILE A 799 38.54 2.40 9.48
C ILE A 799 40.05 2.56 9.74
N PRO A 800 40.56 2.12 10.91
CA PRO A 800 41.98 2.22 11.25
C PRO A 800 42.85 1.49 10.23
N THR A 801 43.95 2.12 9.80
CA THR A 801 44.89 1.54 8.83
C THR A 801 45.49 0.23 9.31
N GLU A 802 45.70 0.09 10.62
CA GLU A 802 46.17 -1.13 11.27
C GLU A 802 45.19 -2.28 11.09
N PHE A 803 43.88 -1.99 11.14
CA PHE A 803 42.87 -2.97 10.81
C PHE A 803 42.92 -3.28 9.32
N ILE A 804 42.95 -2.29 8.42
CA ILE A 804 42.94 -2.49 6.96
C ILE A 804 44.01 -3.48 6.49
N TYR A 805 45.22 -3.39 7.05
CA TYR A 805 46.35 -4.25 6.68
C TYR A 805 46.55 -5.46 7.59
N SER A 806 45.66 -5.72 8.55
CA SER A 806 45.70 -6.94 9.34
C SER A 806 45.33 -8.16 8.50
N ALA A 807 45.92 -9.32 8.83
CA ALA A 807 45.48 -10.59 8.27
C ALA A 807 44.07 -10.92 8.80
N ARG A 808 43.11 -11.10 7.90
CA ARG A 808 41.72 -11.45 8.21
C ARG A 808 41.32 -12.72 7.48
N GLU A 809 40.57 -13.59 8.13
CA GLU A 809 39.96 -14.77 7.49
C GLU A 809 38.80 -14.37 6.57
N ILE A 810 38.04 -13.34 6.96
CA ILE A 810 36.89 -12.85 6.20
C ILE A 810 37.29 -11.57 5.48
N PRO A 811 37.14 -11.50 4.14
CA PRO A 811 37.43 -10.30 3.38
C PRO A 811 36.44 -9.18 3.70
N LEU A 812 36.95 -7.94 3.72
CA LEU A 812 36.13 -6.74 3.88
C LEU A 812 36.03 -6.03 2.52
N TYR A 813 34.83 -6.03 1.96
CA TYR A 813 34.54 -5.33 0.71
C TYR A 813 33.84 -4.00 0.93
N ILE A 814 34.20 -3.05 0.10
CA ILE A 814 33.52 -1.78 -0.05
C ILE A 814 32.63 -1.89 -1.28
N LEU A 815 31.34 -1.58 -1.12
CA LEU A 815 30.46 -1.43 -2.27
C LEU A 815 30.76 -0.08 -2.93
N ASN A 816 31.33 -0.11 -4.13
CA ASN A 816 31.48 1.07 -4.95
C ASN A 816 30.13 1.45 -5.56
N MET A 817 29.75 2.71 -5.34
CA MET A 817 28.51 3.30 -5.83
C MET A 817 28.84 4.44 -6.79
N ASP A 818 28.01 4.63 -7.81
CA ASP A 818 28.01 5.81 -8.67
C ASP A 818 26.60 6.41 -8.73
N ILE A 819 26.51 7.70 -9.01
CA ILE A 819 25.23 8.31 -9.38
C ILE A 819 25.03 8.09 -10.87
N CYS A 820 23.97 7.35 -11.20
CA CYS A 820 23.50 7.21 -12.57
C CYS A 820 22.26 8.06 -12.75
N ILE A 821 22.32 9.04 -13.66
CA ILE A 821 21.15 9.83 -14.06
C ILE A 821 20.36 8.99 -15.06
N THR A 822 19.18 8.52 -14.63
CA THR A 822 18.33 7.60 -15.39
C THR A 822 17.39 8.34 -16.33
N GLU A 823 17.02 9.58 -16.00
CA GLU A 823 16.14 10.43 -16.82
C GLU A 823 16.66 11.86 -16.86
N GLY A 824 16.71 12.46 -18.05
CA GLY A 824 17.05 13.87 -18.23
C GLY A 824 18.54 14.21 -18.18
N MET A 825 19.42 13.25 -18.49
CA MET A 825 20.88 13.48 -18.56
C MET A 825 21.27 14.62 -19.51
N ASP A 826 20.58 14.77 -20.64
CA ASP A 826 20.85 15.84 -21.60
C ASP A 826 20.54 17.21 -21.01
N LYS A 827 19.37 17.36 -20.36
CA LYS A 827 19.00 18.58 -19.64
C LYS A 827 19.97 18.87 -18.49
N PHE A 828 20.41 17.83 -17.77
CA PHE A 828 21.41 17.98 -16.70
C PHE A 828 22.71 18.59 -17.23
N LYS A 829 23.24 18.07 -18.35
CA LYS A 829 24.45 18.62 -18.99
C LYS A 829 24.23 20.00 -19.58
N GLU A 830 23.09 20.22 -20.23
CA GLU A 830 22.73 21.50 -20.87
C GLU A 830 22.71 22.65 -19.86
N TYR A 831 22.08 22.45 -18.69
CA TYR A 831 22.02 23.49 -17.65
C TYR A 831 23.39 23.79 -17.04
N ILE A 832 24.24 22.77 -16.90
CA ILE A 832 25.63 22.94 -16.45
C ILE A 832 26.41 23.77 -17.48
N ASP A 833 26.39 23.36 -18.74
CA ASP A 833 27.11 24.05 -19.81
C ASP A 833 26.62 25.49 -20.02
N HIS A 834 25.30 25.70 -19.94
CA HIS A 834 24.72 27.04 -20.03
C HIS A 834 25.17 27.95 -18.87
N ALA A 835 25.19 27.45 -17.64
CA ALA A 835 25.66 28.22 -16.48
C ALA A 835 27.14 28.59 -16.62
N ILE A 836 27.97 27.66 -17.09
CA ILE A 836 29.41 27.89 -17.28
C ILE A 836 29.65 28.92 -18.39
N LYS A 837 29.05 28.74 -19.57
CA LYS A 837 29.20 29.66 -20.71
C LYS A 837 28.70 31.06 -20.39
N LYS A 838 27.54 31.17 -19.74
CA LYS A 838 26.96 32.47 -19.35
C LYS A 838 27.90 33.31 -18.48
N GLU A 839 28.73 32.69 -17.63
CA GLU A 839 29.68 33.43 -16.81
C GLU A 839 31.03 33.65 -17.50
N LEU A 840 31.46 32.72 -18.37
CA LEU A 840 32.66 32.88 -19.17
C LEU A 840 32.50 33.94 -20.27
N ASP A 841 31.33 34.05 -20.91
CA ASP A 841 31.04 35.03 -21.97
C ASP A 841 30.91 36.48 -21.42
N LYS A 842 30.80 36.66 -20.10
CA LYS A 842 30.83 37.98 -19.46
C LYS A 842 32.25 38.53 -19.26
N LYS A 843 33.28 37.70 -19.44
CA LYS A 843 34.70 38.08 -19.40
C LYS A 843 35.18 38.43 -20.80
#